data_AF-A0A0V8CWV9-F1
#
_entry.id   AF-A0A0V8CWV9-F1
#
_cell.length_a   1.000
_cell.length_b   1.000
_cell.length_c   1.000
_cell.angle_alpha   90.00
_cell.angle_beta   90.00
_cell.angle_gamma   90.00
#
_symmetry.space_group_name_H-M   'P 1'
#
loop_
_entity.id
_entity.type
_entity.pdbx_description
1 polymer ?
#
loop_
_entity_poly.entity_id
_entity_poly.type
_entity_poly.pdbx_seq_one_letter_code
_entity_poly.pdbx_strand_id
1 'polypeptide(L)'
;MTEEIKTKTIKLSIPDDLEEKYNHALTELKMGENTLVGNEKKLEMLEVAMLNPETPNALILGGQGVGKTALVEQLLYNKSLTSRPMVAVTLSIEELGELPENIMISRMRSLLGDMNVIKYETEKLNNTTEFDICLFIDEVHKLSRYGYSQGSSGAMNALKEGTARGEFKLIASTTDYEYRQHIMTDPAFDRRFTKVILSEPNLSQVKMILKRRLEAWGERGIYIPKFNDEFIEYLIKQTDAFIRNQVNPAKSIAILSSVVSYCSNLRNKSGKEIEMNHTALKFVFEAEGYNLDSNSSAEDVKKFIKDSVKGQPLAIKYLTDLINTSYYTPRNLKSPLILAIFIGTTGTGKTVTAEALAKALFGREDAIVVVNGGDYSASDDALKAQHFIGDSVAVDKQQLILLDEIEKSHKNVINGYMRMIDKGIVLDSLGIERSINNTALVATSNLGAKVFGLLSETMKLNEIENPDEMSEQLINEWYKKETDVRNALLFGDDGLNNGIKPEFLERFSLFIPYLPLAKKTIATIARGKLLKFKADMLERGYKIQLPGTRTREQWEESGVHYEGVDSVSVMIAEDIINKEASTTGARAINRFIETHVKADVANAIAERIDSGEPTDGAFRISTNGQASFENSKLTRPDILVTYIPKNGKAGDFD
;
A
#
# COMPACT_ATOMS: atom_id res chain seq x y z
N MET A 1 -34.36 -47.18 12.82
CA MET A 1 -33.89 -47.55 11.47
C MET A 1 -33.68 -46.26 10.70
N THR A 2 -32.47 -45.70 10.75
CA THR A 2 -32.06 -44.61 9.87
C THR A 2 -31.63 -45.26 8.55
N GLU A 3 -32.49 -45.22 7.54
CA GLU A 3 -32.06 -45.49 6.17
C GLU A 3 -30.95 -44.49 5.84
N GLU A 4 -29.77 -44.99 5.46
CA GLU A 4 -28.76 -44.16 4.80
C GLU A 4 -29.40 -43.58 3.54
N ILE A 5 -29.71 -42.28 3.56
CA ILE A 5 -30.18 -41.56 2.38
C ILE A 5 -29.01 -41.53 1.39
N LYS A 6 -28.97 -42.49 0.46
CA LYS A 6 -27.99 -42.52 -0.61
C LYS A 6 -28.30 -41.41 -1.62
N THR A 7 -27.28 -40.64 -1.99
CA THR A 7 -27.37 -39.62 -3.02
C THR A 7 -27.81 -40.26 -4.34
N LYS A 8 -28.83 -39.69 -4.99
CA LYS A 8 -29.22 -40.09 -6.35
C LYS A 8 -28.40 -39.31 -7.36
N THR A 9 -27.65 -40.03 -8.19
CA THR A 9 -26.82 -39.43 -9.23
C THR A 9 -27.47 -39.64 -10.58
N ILE A 10 -27.70 -38.55 -11.33
CA ILE A 10 -28.13 -38.58 -12.73
C ILE A 10 -26.89 -38.31 -13.57
N LYS A 11 -26.59 -39.17 -14.54
CA LYS A 11 -25.45 -38.99 -15.45
C LYS A 11 -25.84 -38.02 -16.56
N LEU A 12 -25.20 -36.86 -16.65
CA LEU A 12 -25.44 -35.93 -17.75
C LEU A 12 -25.03 -36.55 -19.09
N SER A 13 -25.81 -36.31 -20.13
CA SER A 13 -25.44 -36.65 -21.51
C SER A 13 -25.52 -35.41 -22.39
N ILE A 14 -24.37 -34.91 -22.85
CA ILE A 14 -24.28 -33.84 -23.84
C ILE A 14 -23.95 -34.48 -25.20
N PRO A 15 -24.79 -34.28 -26.23
CA PRO A 15 -24.52 -34.77 -27.59
C PRO A 15 -23.24 -34.18 -28.20
N ASP A 16 -22.49 -34.98 -28.97
CA ASP A 16 -21.25 -34.55 -29.64
C ASP A 16 -21.44 -33.31 -30.52
N ASP A 17 -22.58 -33.20 -31.22
CA ASP A 17 -22.89 -32.04 -32.07
C ASP A 17 -23.08 -30.76 -31.26
N LEU A 18 -23.61 -30.87 -30.03
CA LEU A 18 -23.72 -29.73 -29.11
C LEU A 18 -22.39 -29.41 -28.45
N GLU A 19 -21.58 -30.42 -28.12
CA GLU A 19 -20.22 -30.19 -27.65
C GLU A 19 -19.41 -29.42 -28.69
N GLU A 20 -19.41 -29.85 -29.96
CA GLU A 20 -18.74 -29.13 -31.05
C GLU A 20 -19.34 -27.74 -31.28
N LYS A 21 -20.68 -27.62 -31.27
CA LYS A 21 -21.39 -26.34 -31.43
C LYS A 21 -20.99 -25.32 -30.37
N TYR A 22 -20.68 -25.74 -29.15
CA TYR A 22 -20.27 -24.87 -28.06
C TYR A 22 -18.77 -24.94 -27.75
N ASN A 23 -17.95 -25.52 -28.63
CA ASN A 23 -16.50 -25.66 -28.43
C ASN A 23 -16.15 -26.32 -27.08
N HIS A 24 -16.91 -27.36 -26.70
CA HIS A 24 -16.84 -28.07 -25.42
C HIS A 24 -17.02 -27.20 -24.16
N ALA A 25 -17.56 -25.98 -24.32
CA ALA A 25 -17.81 -25.08 -23.20
C ALA A 25 -18.99 -25.49 -22.31
N LEU A 26 -19.72 -26.53 -22.67
CA LEU A 26 -20.81 -27.10 -21.86
C LEU A 26 -20.30 -28.28 -21.06
N THR A 27 -20.35 -28.18 -19.72
CA THR A 27 -19.87 -29.26 -18.83
C THR A 27 -20.81 -29.47 -17.64
N GLU A 28 -20.74 -30.63 -16.99
CA GLU A 28 -21.52 -30.88 -15.76
C GLU A 28 -20.92 -30.14 -14.56
N LEU A 29 -21.74 -29.37 -13.82
CA LEU A 29 -21.31 -28.83 -12.53
C LEU A 29 -21.26 -29.98 -11.51
N LYS A 30 -20.11 -30.13 -10.85
CA LYS A 30 -19.98 -31.14 -9.80
C LYS A 30 -20.91 -30.83 -8.62
N MET A 31 -21.52 -31.87 -8.09
CA MET A 31 -22.26 -31.80 -6.84
C MET A 31 -21.32 -31.45 -5.68
N GLY A 32 -21.80 -30.62 -4.74
CA GLY A 32 -21.04 -30.29 -3.53
C GLY A 32 -20.92 -31.47 -2.55
N GLU A 33 -20.00 -31.35 -1.59
CA GLU A 33 -19.73 -32.36 -0.55
C GLU A 33 -20.47 -32.06 0.78
N ASN A 34 -21.64 -31.42 0.71
CA ASN A 34 -22.37 -30.89 1.87
C ASN A 34 -21.57 -29.89 2.74
N THR A 35 -20.67 -29.16 2.12
CA THR A 35 -19.71 -28.31 2.84
C THR A 35 -20.17 -26.87 3.00
N LEU A 36 -21.36 -26.48 2.52
CA LEU A 36 -21.82 -25.09 2.66
C LEU A 36 -21.89 -24.71 4.15
N VAL A 37 -21.34 -23.54 4.44
CA VAL A 37 -21.30 -22.96 5.78
C VAL A 37 -21.99 -21.60 5.72
N GLY A 38 -23.05 -21.45 6.49
CA GLY A 38 -23.88 -20.26 6.40
C GLY A 38 -24.66 -20.23 5.09
N ASN A 39 -25.36 -19.12 4.85
CA ASN A 39 -26.17 -18.91 3.65
C ASN A 39 -27.33 -19.91 3.47
N GLU A 40 -27.78 -20.60 4.52
CA GLU A 40 -28.89 -21.56 4.46
C GLU A 40 -30.17 -20.89 3.94
N LYS A 41 -30.46 -19.67 4.42
CA LYS A 41 -31.58 -18.86 3.91
C LYS A 41 -31.40 -18.48 2.44
N LYS A 42 -30.16 -18.24 1.98
CA LYS A 42 -29.88 -17.87 0.58
C LYS A 42 -30.02 -19.08 -0.33
N LEU A 43 -29.65 -20.26 0.17
CA LEU A 43 -29.87 -21.53 -0.50
C LEU A 43 -31.36 -21.83 -0.62
N GLU A 44 -32.13 -21.63 0.45
CA GLU A 44 -33.60 -21.73 0.42
C GLU A 44 -34.21 -20.75 -0.60
N MET A 45 -33.77 -19.49 -0.63
CA MET A 45 -34.21 -18.52 -1.65
C MET A 45 -33.89 -18.99 -3.08
N LEU A 46 -32.71 -19.58 -3.29
CA LEU A 46 -32.32 -20.14 -4.58
C LEU A 46 -33.21 -21.35 -4.95
N GLU A 47 -33.47 -22.24 -4.00
CA GLU A 47 -34.38 -23.38 -4.18
C GLU A 47 -35.79 -22.92 -4.56
N VAL A 48 -36.33 -21.91 -3.88
CA VAL A 48 -37.63 -21.30 -4.17
C VAL A 48 -37.63 -20.65 -5.56
N ALA A 49 -36.56 -19.94 -5.94
CA ALA A 49 -36.44 -19.35 -7.28
C ALA A 49 -36.49 -20.42 -8.38
N MET A 50 -35.86 -21.57 -8.17
CA MET A 50 -35.87 -22.71 -9.11
C MET A 50 -37.20 -23.46 -9.20
N LEU A 51 -38.17 -23.12 -8.34
CA LEU A 51 -39.54 -23.65 -8.35
C LEU A 51 -40.56 -22.64 -8.91
N ASN A 52 -40.12 -21.43 -9.30
CA ASN A 52 -41.01 -20.45 -9.88
C ASN A 52 -41.58 -20.94 -11.23
N PRO A 53 -42.92 -20.96 -11.41
CA PRO A 53 -43.54 -21.55 -12.61
C PRO A 53 -43.44 -20.66 -13.86
N GLU A 54 -43.21 -19.35 -13.72
CA GLU A 54 -43.13 -18.42 -14.84
C GLU A 54 -41.69 -18.09 -15.21
N THR A 55 -40.87 -17.80 -14.20
CA THR A 55 -39.47 -17.41 -14.36
C THR A 55 -38.59 -18.17 -13.38
N PRO A 56 -38.23 -19.43 -13.65
CA PRO A 56 -37.29 -20.20 -12.83
C PRO A 56 -35.85 -19.74 -13.04
N ASN A 57 -35.61 -18.42 -13.00
CA ASN A 57 -34.30 -17.82 -13.18
C ASN A 57 -33.84 -17.17 -11.87
N ALA A 58 -32.62 -17.46 -11.46
CA ALA A 58 -31.97 -16.83 -10.32
C ALA A 58 -30.67 -16.14 -10.75
N LEU A 59 -30.43 -14.96 -10.19
CA LEU A 59 -29.17 -14.24 -10.34
C LEU A 59 -28.49 -14.14 -8.97
N ILE A 60 -27.39 -14.85 -8.82
CA ILE A 60 -26.56 -14.82 -7.62
C ILE A 60 -25.60 -13.63 -7.71
N LEU A 61 -25.71 -12.72 -6.75
CA LEU A 61 -24.91 -11.49 -6.67
C LEU A 61 -23.97 -11.56 -5.46
N GLY A 62 -22.75 -11.05 -5.60
CA GLY A 62 -21.80 -10.91 -4.50
C GLY A 62 -20.36 -10.79 -4.97
N GLY A 63 -19.45 -10.42 -4.06
CA GLY A 63 -18.01 -10.27 -4.35
C GLY A 63 -17.37 -11.51 -5.01
N GLN A 64 -16.27 -11.30 -5.73
CA GLN A 64 -15.54 -12.39 -6.38
C GLN A 64 -14.90 -13.32 -5.34
N GLY A 65 -15.26 -14.61 -5.35
CA GLY A 65 -14.74 -15.58 -4.39
C GLY A 65 -15.58 -15.75 -3.10
N VAL A 66 -16.75 -15.12 -3.01
CA VAL A 66 -17.67 -15.26 -1.85
C VAL A 66 -18.32 -16.66 -1.72
N GLY A 67 -18.24 -17.48 -2.77
CA GLY A 67 -18.86 -18.82 -2.81
C GLY A 67 -20.17 -18.91 -3.60
N LYS A 68 -20.32 -18.12 -4.68
CA LYS A 68 -21.50 -18.17 -5.57
C LYS A 68 -21.71 -19.57 -6.17
N THR A 69 -20.65 -20.16 -6.72
CA THR A 69 -20.65 -21.52 -7.26
C THR A 69 -20.93 -22.56 -6.18
N ALA A 70 -20.32 -22.42 -5.00
CA ALA A 70 -20.54 -23.31 -3.87
C ALA A 70 -22.01 -23.36 -3.40
N LEU A 71 -22.77 -22.26 -3.56
CA LEU A 71 -24.21 -22.24 -3.30
C LEU A 71 -24.98 -23.15 -4.28
N VAL A 72 -24.59 -23.14 -5.56
CA VAL A 72 -25.19 -23.98 -6.60
C VAL A 72 -24.79 -25.44 -6.41
N GLU A 73 -23.52 -25.72 -6.11
CA GLU A 73 -23.03 -27.07 -5.80
C GLU A 73 -23.80 -27.68 -4.62
N GLN A 74 -24.09 -26.87 -3.58
CA GLN A 74 -24.89 -27.30 -2.44
C GLN A 74 -26.38 -27.51 -2.80
N LEU A 75 -26.95 -26.68 -3.67
CA LEU A 75 -28.30 -26.91 -4.20
C LEU A 75 -28.40 -28.29 -4.86
N LEU A 76 -27.44 -28.62 -5.73
CA LEU A 76 -27.40 -29.93 -6.40
C LEU A 76 -27.30 -31.06 -5.38
N TYR A 77 -26.44 -30.91 -4.36
CA TYR A 77 -26.32 -31.87 -3.27
C TYR A 77 -27.66 -32.08 -2.55
N ASN A 78 -28.31 -31.00 -2.12
CA ASN A 78 -29.61 -31.09 -1.44
C ASN A 78 -30.66 -31.79 -2.31
N LYS A 79 -30.74 -31.43 -3.60
CA LYS A 79 -31.70 -32.05 -4.53
C LYS A 79 -31.41 -33.53 -4.75
N SER A 80 -30.15 -33.95 -4.76
CA SER A 80 -29.76 -35.36 -4.88
C SER A 80 -30.32 -36.25 -3.76
N LEU A 81 -30.65 -35.68 -2.60
CA LEU A 81 -31.24 -36.37 -1.45
C LEU A 81 -32.77 -36.44 -1.52
N THR A 82 -33.38 -35.83 -2.53
CA THR A 82 -34.84 -35.78 -2.69
C THR A 82 -35.37 -36.84 -3.65
N SER A 83 -36.70 -36.91 -3.81
CA SER A 83 -37.32 -37.74 -4.84
C SER A 83 -36.91 -37.32 -6.26
N ARG A 84 -36.54 -36.05 -6.45
CA ARG A 84 -36.29 -35.43 -7.75
C ARG A 84 -34.90 -34.75 -7.77
N PRO A 85 -33.82 -35.49 -8.07
CA PRO A 85 -32.46 -34.93 -8.19
C PRO A 85 -32.39 -33.82 -9.24
N MET A 86 -31.36 -32.98 -9.16
CA MET A 86 -31.08 -31.92 -10.12
C MET A 86 -29.68 -32.08 -10.70
N VAL A 87 -29.52 -31.82 -11.99
CA VAL A 87 -28.23 -31.72 -12.69
C VAL A 87 -28.08 -30.31 -13.26
N ALA A 88 -26.89 -29.73 -13.14
CA ALA A 88 -26.59 -28.44 -13.76
C ALA A 88 -25.60 -28.62 -14.92
N VAL A 89 -25.96 -28.07 -16.07
CA VAL A 89 -25.06 -27.86 -17.20
C VAL A 89 -24.47 -26.47 -17.04
N THR A 90 -23.15 -26.37 -17.00
CA THR A 90 -22.43 -25.09 -16.95
C THR A 90 -22.08 -24.63 -18.35
N LEU A 91 -22.11 -23.32 -18.58
CA LEU A 91 -21.54 -22.70 -19.78
C LEU A 91 -20.30 -21.89 -19.40
N SER A 92 -19.14 -22.31 -19.87
CA SER A 92 -17.89 -21.55 -19.76
C SER A 92 -17.77 -20.55 -20.92
N ILE A 93 -18.01 -19.27 -20.64
CA ILE A 93 -17.91 -18.21 -21.67
C ILE A 93 -16.49 -18.08 -22.22
N GLU A 94 -15.46 -18.46 -21.44
CA GLU A 94 -14.06 -18.43 -21.85
C GLU A 94 -13.73 -19.57 -22.82
N GLU A 95 -14.23 -20.79 -22.55
CA GLU A 95 -14.01 -21.97 -23.40
C GLU A 95 -14.78 -21.89 -24.72
N LEU A 96 -15.80 -21.03 -24.84
CA LEU A 96 -16.45 -20.74 -26.13
C LEU A 96 -15.46 -20.23 -27.19
N GLY A 97 -14.33 -19.66 -26.76
CA GLY A 97 -13.29 -19.12 -27.63
C GLY A 97 -13.67 -17.81 -28.31
N GLU A 98 -12.80 -17.33 -29.19
CA GLU A 98 -13.04 -16.14 -30.00
C GLU A 98 -14.00 -16.46 -31.14
N LEU A 99 -15.28 -16.15 -30.94
CA LEU A 99 -16.32 -16.33 -31.95
C LEU A 99 -16.69 -14.99 -32.59
N PRO A 100 -16.96 -14.96 -33.92
CA PRO A 100 -17.65 -13.86 -34.55
C PRO A 100 -18.96 -13.51 -33.83
N GLU A 101 -19.26 -12.23 -33.68
CA GLU A 101 -20.39 -11.72 -32.90
C GLU A 101 -21.73 -12.35 -33.30
N ASN A 102 -21.99 -12.47 -34.60
CA ASN A 102 -23.20 -13.08 -35.13
C ASN A 102 -23.34 -14.57 -34.74
N ILE A 103 -22.22 -15.30 -34.69
CA ILE A 103 -22.19 -16.71 -34.27
C ILE A 103 -22.48 -16.79 -32.77
N MET A 104 -21.85 -15.93 -31.96
CA MET A 104 -22.09 -15.87 -30.51
C MET A 104 -23.56 -15.58 -30.19
N ILE A 105 -24.15 -14.56 -30.83
CA ILE A 105 -25.57 -14.21 -30.68
C ILE A 105 -26.47 -15.39 -31.08
N SER A 106 -26.16 -16.05 -32.21
CA SER A 106 -26.92 -17.21 -32.67
C SER A 106 -26.87 -18.38 -31.67
N ARG A 107 -25.68 -18.69 -31.13
CA ARG A 107 -25.48 -19.75 -30.13
C ARG A 107 -26.20 -19.44 -28.82
N MET A 108 -26.18 -18.19 -28.36
CA MET A 108 -26.89 -17.79 -27.14
C MET A 108 -28.41 -17.84 -27.33
N ARG A 109 -28.92 -17.54 -28.53
CA ARG A 109 -30.35 -17.64 -28.84
C ARG A 109 -30.83 -19.08 -28.82
N SER A 110 -30.03 -20.02 -29.31
CA SER A 110 -30.41 -21.44 -29.35
C SER A 110 -30.19 -22.17 -28.02
N LEU A 111 -29.35 -21.64 -27.12
CA LEU A 111 -28.86 -22.34 -25.93
C LEU A 111 -29.94 -23.00 -25.07
N LEU A 112 -31.01 -22.27 -24.74
CA LEU A 112 -32.10 -22.84 -23.94
C LEU A 112 -32.93 -23.88 -24.71
N GLY A 113 -32.97 -23.77 -26.05
CA GLY A 113 -33.53 -24.83 -26.91
C GLY A 113 -32.65 -26.07 -26.90
N ASP A 114 -31.33 -25.90 -27.02
CA ASP A 114 -30.34 -26.98 -26.99
C ASP A 114 -30.33 -27.72 -25.63
N MET A 115 -30.65 -27.02 -24.54
CA MET A 115 -30.88 -27.64 -23.23
C MET A 115 -32.02 -28.66 -23.22
N ASN A 116 -33.05 -28.54 -24.09
CA ASN A 116 -34.05 -29.61 -24.25
C ASN A 116 -33.44 -30.89 -24.81
N VAL A 117 -32.53 -30.75 -25.77
CA VAL A 117 -31.87 -31.89 -26.42
C VAL A 117 -30.99 -32.62 -25.40
N ILE A 118 -30.21 -31.85 -24.63
CA ILE A 118 -29.39 -32.40 -23.53
C ILE A 118 -30.27 -33.11 -22.50
N LYS A 119 -31.42 -32.52 -22.14
CA LYS A 119 -32.38 -33.15 -21.22
C LYS A 119 -32.87 -34.48 -21.76
N TYR A 120 -33.28 -34.53 -23.03
CA TYR A 120 -33.80 -35.74 -23.67
C TYR A 120 -32.76 -36.87 -23.71
N GLU A 121 -31.52 -36.58 -24.12
CA GLU A 121 -30.47 -37.61 -24.13
C GLU A 121 -30.07 -38.04 -22.71
N THR A 122 -30.13 -37.13 -21.74
CA THR A 122 -29.94 -37.45 -20.31
C THR A 122 -31.06 -38.37 -19.79
N GLU A 123 -32.32 -38.12 -20.16
CA GLU A 123 -33.47 -38.98 -19.81
C GLU A 123 -33.28 -40.40 -20.35
N LYS A 124 -32.85 -40.51 -21.61
CA LYS A 124 -32.57 -41.79 -22.29
C LYS A 124 -31.40 -42.54 -21.66
N LEU A 125 -30.31 -41.85 -21.32
CA LEU A 125 -29.15 -42.48 -20.67
C LEU A 125 -29.49 -43.04 -19.29
N ASN A 126 -30.33 -42.34 -18.52
CA ASN A 126 -30.67 -42.71 -17.15
C ASN A 126 -31.96 -43.53 -17.03
N ASN A 127 -32.71 -43.72 -18.13
CA ASN A 127 -34.03 -44.36 -18.16
C ASN A 127 -35.02 -43.77 -17.13
N THR A 128 -35.01 -42.44 -16.97
CA THR A 128 -35.89 -41.74 -16.02
C THR A 128 -36.14 -40.30 -16.45
N THR A 129 -37.35 -39.80 -16.17
CA THR A 129 -37.73 -38.38 -16.31
C THR A 129 -37.84 -37.67 -14.96
N GLU A 130 -37.56 -38.38 -13.86
CA GLU A 130 -37.72 -37.91 -12.48
C GLU A 130 -36.49 -37.11 -12.01
N PHE A 131 -36.13 -36.08 -12.75
CA PHE A 131 -35.07 -35.13 -12.38
C PHE A 131 -35.35 -33.74 -12.95
N ASP A 132 -34.63 -32.75 -12.41
CA ASP A 132 -34.59 -31.40 -12.94
C ASP A 132 -33.24 -31.15 -13.62
N ILE A 133 -33.24 -30.35 -14.68
CA ILE A 133 -32.03 -29.85 -15.31
C ILE A 133 -32.03 -28.32 -15.21
N CYS A 134 -30.87 -27.73 -14.93
CA CYS A 134 -30.68 -26.29 -14.98
C CYS A 134 -29.43 -25.91 -15.78
N LEU A 135 -29.45 -24.72 -16.35
CA LEU A 135 -28.28 -24.07 -16.94
C LEU A 135 -27.65 -23.17 -15.89
N PHE A 136 -26.35 -23.33 -15.64
CA PHE A 136 -25.55 -22.45 -14.81
C PHE A 136 -24.58 -21.63 -15.66
N ILE A 137 -24.65 -20.31 -15.57
CA ILE A 137 -23.70 -19.40 -16.23
C ILE A 137 -22.98 -18.60 -15.15
N ASP A 138 -21.72 -18.96 -14.89
CA ASP A 138 -20.87 -18.14 -14.04
C ASP A 138 -20.39 -16.90 -14.81
N GLU A 139 -20.23 -15.79 -14.11
CA GLU A 139 -19.80 -14.52 -14.69
C GLU A 139 -20.61 -14.10 -15.94
N VAL A 140 -21.95 -14.19 -15.86
CA VAL A 140 -22.88 -13.92 -16.98
C VAL A 140 -22.68 -12.54 -17.62
N HIS A 141 -22.11 -11.56 -16.89
CA HIS A 141 -21.77 -10.24 -17.40
C HIS A 141 -20.78 -10.28 -18.57
N LYS A 142 -19.95 -11.32 -18.70
CA LYS A 142 -19.02 -11.47 -19.84
C LYS A 142 -19.75 -11.53 -21.18
N LEU A 143 -21.00 -12.01 -21.20
CA LEU A 143 -21.84 -11.98 -22.40
C LEU A 143 -22.08 -10.55 -22.91
N SER A 144 -22.03 -9.55 -22.03
CA SER A 144 -22.23 -8.15 -22.40
C SER A 144 -21.21 -7.64 -23.41
N ARG A 145 -20.02 -8.24 -23.47
CA ARG A 145 -18.94 -7.85 -24.40
C ARG A 145 -19.25 -8.21 -25.85
N TYR A 146 -20.19 -9.12 -26.08
CA TYR A 146 -20.55 -9.59 -27.41
C TYR A 146 -21.77 -8.83 -27.95
N GLY A 147 -21.54 -8.08 -29.01
CA GLY A 147 -22.54 -7.33 -29.75
C GLY A 147 -23.11 -6.13 -29.06
N TYR A 148 -22.22 -5.26 -28.59
CA TYR A 148 -22.58 -4.00 -27.97
C TYR A 148 -23.03 -2.99 -29.03
N SER A 149 -24.34 -2.79 -29.16
CA SER A 149 -24.91 -1.71 -29.97
C SER A 149 -26.04 -1.00 -29.20
N GLN A 150 -26.02 0.33 -29.21
CA GLN A 150 -27.02 1.18 -28.53
C GLN A 150 -27.39 0.76 -27.09
N GLY A 151 -26.39 0.47 -26.24
CA GLY A 151 -26.60 0.24 -24.82
C GLY A 151 -27.19 -1.13 -24.43
N SER A 152 -27.26 -2.09 -25.37
CA SER A 152 -27.67 -3.46 -25.08
C SER A 152 -26.77 -4.46 -25.81
N SER A 153 -26.44 -5.57 -25.14
CA SER A 153 -25.65 -6.66 -25.73
C SER A 153 -26.56 -7.60 -26.52
N GLY A 154 -26.18 -7.87 -27.78
CA GLY A 154 -26.86 -8.84 -28.64
C GLY A 154 -26.91 -10.24 -28.03
N ALA A 155 -25.84 -10.68 -27.35
CA ALA A 155 -25.78 -11.99 -26.70
C ALA A 155 -26.69 -12.06 -25.46
N MET A 156 -26.74 -11.01 -24.63
CA MET A 156 -27.65 -10.95 -23.49
C MET A 156 -29.12 -10.87 -23.94
N ASN A 157 -29.41 -10.13 -25.00
CA ASN A 157 -30.76 -10.08 -25.60
C ASN A 157 -31.18 -11.45 -26.17
N ALA A 158 -30.27 -12.17 -26.80
CA ALA A 158 -30.54 -13.53 -27.28
C ALA A 158 -30.90 -14.49 -26.12
N LEU A 159 -30.15 -14.42 -25.01
CA LEU A 159 -30.47 -15.20 -23.80
C LEU A 159 -31.82 -14.76 -23.18
N LYS A 160 -32.10 -13.45 -23.19
CA LYS A 160 -33.38 -12.87 -22.75
C LYS A 160 -34.57 -13.38 -23.59
N GLU A 161 -34.44 -13.49 -24.90
CA GLU A 161 -35.48 -14.07 -25.75
C GLU A 161 -35.80 -15.52 -25.34
N GLY A 162 -34.76 -16.32 -25.10
CA GLY A 162 -34.93 -17.72 -24.68
C GLY A 162 -35.57 -17.90 -23.30
N THR A 163 -35.26 -17.02 -22.33
CA THR A 163 -35.83 -17.09 -20.96
C THR A 163 -37.30 -16.69 -20.87
N ALA A 164 -37.91 -16.20 -21.96
CA ALA A 164 -39.29 -15.68 -21.95
C ALA A 164 -40.35 -16.76 -21.80
N ARG A 165 -40.01 -18.02 -22.09
CA ARG A 165 -40.97 -19.12 -22.14
C ARG A 165 -41.14 -19.87 -20.81
N GLY A 166 -40.37 -19.56 -19.77
CA GLY A 166 -40.46 -20.24 -18.47
C GLY A 166 -40.09 -21.73 -18.48
N GLU A 167 -39.65 -22.25 -19.62
CA GLU A 167 -39.45 -23.69 -19.85
C GLU A 167 -38.18 -24.24 -19.18
N PHE A 168 -37.18 -23.40 -18.90
CA PHE A 168 -35.86 -23.83 -18.42
C PHE A 168 -35.37 -23.07 -17.19
N LYS A 169 -34.82 -23.82 -16.24
CA LYS A 169 -34.21 -23.28 -15.03
C LYS A 169 -32.85 -22.67 -15.36
N LEU A 170 -32.65 -21.40 -15.05
CA LEU A 170 -31.40 -20.68 -15.28
C LEU A 170 -30.84 -20.13 -13.96
N ILE A 171 -29.62 -20.49 -13.62
CA ILE A 171 -28.87 -19.88 -12.53
C ILE A 171 -27.72 -19.09 -13.16
N ALA A 172 -27.72 -17.79 -12.94
CA ALA A 172 -26.64 -16.91 -13.37
C ALA A 172 -25.91 -16.35 -12.16
N SER A 173 -24.62 -16.07 -12.31
CA SER A 173 -23.77 -15.51 -11.26
C SER A 173 -23.00 -14.29 -11.78
N THR A 174 -22.88 -13.24 -10.98
CA THR A 174 -22.03 -12.08 -11.31
C THR A 174 -21.58 -11.34 -10.05
N THR A 175 -20.65 -10.39 -10.17
CA THR A 175 -20.26 -9.50 -9.06
C THR A 175 -21.20 -8.30 -8.97
N ASP A 176 -21.27 -7.65 -7.81
CA ASP A 176 -22.11 -6.46 -7.62
C ASP A 176 -21.71 -5.29 -8.53
N TYR A 177 -20.41 -5.17 -8.83
CA TYR A 177 -19.88 -4.18 -9.75
C TYR A 177 -20.36 -4.44 -11.18
N GLU A 178 -20.13 -5.66 -11.68
CA GLU A 178 -20.48 -6.09 -13.03
C GLU A 178 -22.00 -6.06 -13.25
N TYR A 179 -22.78 -6.41 -12.23
CA TYR A 179 -24.24 -6.27 -12.24
C TYR A 179 -24.68 -4.83 -12.52
N ARG A 180 -24.11 -3.84 -11.82
CA ARG A 180 -24.48 -2.42 -12.00
C ARG A 180 -24.11 -1.89 -13.37
N GLN A 181 -22.97 -2.33 -13.92
CA GLN A 181 -22.47 -1.86 -15.22
C GLN A 181 -23.18 -2.52 -16.40
N HIS A 182 -23.46 -3.82 -16.32
CA HIS A 182 -23.83 -4.62 -17.50
C HIS A 182 -25.22 -5.25 -17.46
N ILE A 183 -25.82 -5.46 -16.28
CA ILE A 183 -27.12 -6.16 -16.15
C ILE A 183 -28.23 -5.19 -15.78
N MET A 184 -28.02 -4.37 -14.74
CA MET A 184 -29.02 -3.42 -14.21
C MET A 184 -29.43 -2.37 -15.26
N THR A 185 -28.58 -2.12 -16.26
CA THR A 185 -28.81 -1.20 -17.37
C THR A 185 -29.86 -1.70 -18.37
N ASP A 186 -30.22 -2.99 -18.35
CA ASP A 186 -31.39 -3.55 -19.05
C ASP A 186 -32.46 -4.01 -18.05
N PRO A 187 -33.42 -3.14 -17.67
CA PRO A 187 -34.48 -3.48 -16.71
C PRO A 187 -35.34 -4.67 -17.12
N ALA A 188 -35.47 -4.94 -18.41
CA ALA A 188 -36.31 -6.02 -18.92
C ALA A 188 -35.62 -7.39 -18.83
N PHE A 189 -34.29 -7.43 -18.82
CA PHE A 189 -33.51 -8.62 -18.49
C PHE A 189 -33.43 -8.79 -16.97
N ASP A 190 -33.10 -7.73 -16.22
CA ASP A 190 -32.96 -7.74 -14.76
C ASP A 190 -34.22 -8.27 -14.04
N ARG A 191 -35.41 -7.81 -14.45
CA ARG A 191 -36.69 -8.21 -13.81
C ARG A 191 -37.03 -9.70 -13.93
N ARG A 192 -36.33 -10.45 -14.77
CA ARG A 192 -36.60 -11.89 -14.99
C ARG A 192 -35.91 -12.79 -13.98
N PHE A 193 -34.99 -12.24 -13.20
CA PHE A 193 -34.22 -12.98 -12.23
C PHE A 193 -34.69 -12.71 -10.81
N THR A 194 -34.85 -13.78 -10.04
CA THR A 194 -34.88 -13.68 -8.58
C THR A 194 -33.45 -13.43 -8.09
N LYS A 195 -33.23 -12.34 -7.36
CA LYS A 195 -31.89 -11.95 -6.90
C LYS A 195 -31.54 -12.67 -5.60
N VAL A 196 -30.44 -13.42 -5.61
CA VAL A 196 -29.87 -14.08 -4.42
C VAL A 196 -28.56 -13.40 -4.07
N ILE A 197 -28.61 -12.45 -3.14
CA ILE A 197 -27.45 -11.64 -2.76
C ILE A 197 -26.66 -12.35 -1.65
N LEU A 198 -25.42 -12.71 -1.94
CA LEU A 198 -24.45 -13.25 -1.00
C LEU A 198 -23.58 -12.14 -0.42
N SER A 199 -23.38 -12.19 0.89
CA SER A 199 -22.45 -11.33 1.62
C SER A 199 -21.21 -12.14 2.02
N GLU A 200 -20.10 -11.43 2.26
CA GLU A 200 -18.90 -12.03 2.83
C GLU A 200 -19.23 -12.76 4.15
N PRO A 201 -18.78 -14.02 4.35
CA PRO A 201 -19.02 -14.75 5.58
C PRO A 201 -18.34 -14.06 6.77
N ASN A 202 -18.96 -14.15 7.95
CA ASN A 202 -18.35 -13.64 9.17
C ASN A 202 -17.18 -14.51 9.64
N LEU A 203 -16.38 -14.01 10.59
CA LEU A 203 -15.19 -14.69 11.12
C LEU A 203 -15.44 -16.17 11.48
N SER A 204 -16.52 -16.46 12.22
CA SER A 204 -16.86 -17.83 12.64
C SER A 204 -17.19 -18.75 11.46
N GLN A 205 -17.90 -18.22 10.47
CA GLN A 205 -18.22 -18.95 9.23
C GLN A 205 -16.95 -19.21 8.42
N VAL A 206 -16.08 -18.21 8.24
CA VAL A 206 -14.80 -18.37 7.54
C VAL A 206 -13.96 -19.45 8.21
N LYS A 207 -13.82 -19.40 9.53
CA LYS A 207 -13.09 -20.40 10.32
C LYS A 207 -13.61 -21.82 10.06
N MET A 208 -14.92 -22.02 10.05
CA MET A 208 -15.53 -23.33 9.77
C MET A 208 -15.30 -23.77 8.32
N ILE A 209 -15.37 -22.85 7.35
CA ILE A 209 -15.05 -23.14 5.94
C ILE A 209 -13.60 -23.61 5.81
N LEU A 210 -12.65 -22.91 6.44
CA LEU A 210 -11.22 -23.26 6.39
C LEU A 210 -10.95 -24.64 7.00
N LYS A 211 -11.57 -24.97 8.14
CA LYS A 211 -11.45 -26.29 8.77
C LYS A 211 -11.97 -27.41 7.87
N ARG A 212 -13.17 -27.24 7.29
CA ARG A 212 -13.73 -28.21 6.33
C ARG A 212 -12.84 -28.39 5.10
N ARG A 213 -12.19 -27.32 4.64
CA ARG A 213 -11.23 -27.42 3.53
C ARG A 213 -9.98 -28.20 3.91
N LEU A 214 -9.44 -28.02 5.11
CA LEU A 214 -8.31 -28.84 5.61
C LEU A 214 -8.69 -30.31 5.71
N GLU A 215 -9.88 -30.62 6.22
CA GLU A 215 -10.42 -32.00 6.30
C GLU A 215 -10.53 -32.63 4.89
N ALA A 216 -11.20 -31.93 3.96
CA ALA A 216 -11.37 -32.40 2.58
C ALA A 216 -10.03 -32.60 1.84
N TRP A 217 -9.02 -31.75 2.10
CA TRP A 217 -7.67 -31.95 1.58
C TRP A 217 -7.01 -33.20 2.19
N GLY A 218 -7.16 -33.42 3.49
CA GLY A 218 -6.67 -34.61 4.18
C GLY A 218 -7.26 -35.91 3.63
N GLU A 219 -8.56 -35.94 3.37
CA GLU A 219 -9.25 -37.08 2.74
C GLU A 219 -8.71 -37.41 1.33
N ARG A 220 -8.23 -36.39 0.62
CA ARG A 220 -7.57 -36.53 -0.70
C ARG A 220 -6.09 -36.92 -0.61
N GLY A 221 -5.59 -37.22 0.60
CA GLY A 221 -4.21 -37.63 0.83
C GLY A 221 -3.20 -36.47 0.89
N ILE A 222 -3.66 -35.22 0.96
CA ILE A 222 -2.78 -34.06 1.17
C ILE A 222 -2.35 -34.05 2.63
N TYR A 223 -1.05 -33.83 2.88
CA TYR A 223 -0.54 -33.67 4.23
C TYR A 223 -1.10 -32.39 4.87
N ILE A 224 -1.76 -32.53 6.02
CA ILE A 224 -2.27 -31.41 6.81
C ILE A 224 -1.33 -31.22 8.01
N PRO A 225 -0.54 -30.13 8.05
CA PRO A 225 0.31 -29.84 9.19
C PRO A 225 -0.53 -29.59 10.44
N LYS A 226 0.04 -29.81 11.63
CA LYS A 226 -0.65 -29.52 12.89
C LYS A 226 -1.01 -28.03 12.97
N PHE A 227 -2.12 -27.70 13.60
CA PHE A 227 -2.52 -26.32 13.83
C PHE A 227 -3.46 -26.23 15.03
N ASN A 228 -3.67 -25.01 15.52
CA ASN A 228 -4.67 -24.71 16.54
C ASN A 228 -5.69 -23.71 16.00
N ASP A 229 -6.79 -23.55 16.74
CA ASP A 229 -7.89 -22.66 16.37
C ASP A 229 -7.49 -21.18 16.31
N GLU A 230 -6.58 -20.77 17.19
CA GLU A 230 -6.06 -19.40 17.27
C GLU A 230 -5.28 -19.02 16.00
N PHE A 231 -4.54 -19.96 15.41
CA PHE A 231 -3.82 -19.75 14.16
C PHE A 231 -4.77 -19.44 13.00
N ILE A 232 -5.90 -20.15 12.91
CA ILE A 232 -6.90 -19.91 11.86
C ILE A 232 -7.53 -18.53 12.03
N GLU A 233 -7.86 -18.13 13.26
CA GLU A 233 -8.38 -16.80 13.55
C GLU A 233 -7.35 -15.71 13.23
N TYR A 234 -6.08 -15.95 13.59
CA TYR A 234 -4.98 -15.06 13.29
C TYR A 234 -4.79 -14.89 11.78
N LEU A 235 -4.80 -15.98 11.00
CA LEU A 235 -4.74 -15.96 9.54
C LEU A 235 -5.87 -15.13 8.94
N ILE A 236 -7.12 -15.36 9.35
CA ILE A 236 -8.26 -14.59 8.84
C ILE A 236 -8.07 -13.11 9.15
N LYS A 237 -7.68 -12.77 10.38
CA LYS A 237 -7.41 -11.39 10.80
C LYS A 237 -6.32 -10.72 9.95
N GLN A 238 -5.24 -11.43 9.62
CA GLN A 238 -4.18 -10.89 8.75
C GLN A 238 -4.67 -10.70 7.31
N THR A 239 -5.39 -11.68 6.75
CA THR A 239 -5.91 -11.55 5.37
C THR A 239 -6.93 -10.41 5.24
N ASP A 240 -7.79 -10.20 6.25
CA ASP A 240 -8.72 -9.09 6.31
C ASP A 240 -8.02 -7.73 6.38
N ALA A 241 -6.88 -7.67 7.05
CA ALA A 241 -6.09 -6.46 7.19
C ALA A 241 -5.37 -6.09 5.89
N PHE A 242 -4.77 -7.07 5.21
CA PHE A 242 -3.80 -6.82 4.14
C PHE A 242 -4.36 -7.03 2.73
N ILE A 243 -5.25 -8.01 2.57
CA ILE A 243 -5.78 -8.42 1.25
C ILE A 243 -7.21 -7.86 1.13
N ARG A 244 -7.29 -6.59 0.69
CA ARG A 244 -8.54 -5.81 0.58
C ARG A 244 -9.22 -5.91 -0.78
N ASN A 245 -8.46 -6.25 -1.82
CA ASN A 245 -8.95 -6.41 -3.19
C ASN A 245 -9.65 -7.76 -3.44
N GLN A 246 -9.75 -8.62 -2.43
CA GLN A 246 -10.41 -9.92 -2.48
C GLN A 246 -11.37 -10.06 -1.29
N VAL A 247 -12.34 -10.95 -1.40
CA VAL A 247 -13.29 -11.25 -0.32
C VAL A 247 -13.04 -12.63 0.28
N ASN A 248 -13.47 -12.82 1.53
CA ASN A 248 -13.57 -14.15 2.12
C ASN A 248 -14.73 -14.95 1.49
N PRO A 249 -14.64 -16.29 1.53
CA PRO A 249 -13.53 -17.08 2.10
C PRO A 249 -12.32 -17.23 1.17
N ALA A 250 -12.41 -16.80 -0.10
CA ALA A 250 -11.37 -17.07 -1.11
C ALA A 250 -9.96 -16.61 -0.71
N LYS A 251 -9.79 -15.37 -0.24
CA LYS A 251 -8.46 -14.87 0.17
C LYS A 251 -7.84 -15.68 1.32
N SER A 252 -8.65 -16.06 2.31
CA SER A 252 -8.20 -16.88 3.43
C SER A 252 -7.86 -18.31 3.00
N ILE A 253 -8.64 -18.90 2.09
CA ILE A 253 -8.35 -20.23 1.53
C ILE A 253 -7.03 -20.19 0.75
N ALA A 254 -6.80 -19.17 -0.07
CA ALA A 254 -5.58 -19.04 -0.88
C ALA A 254 -4.33 -18.97 0.01
N ILE A 255 -4.35 -18.13 1.05
CA ILE A 255 -3.24 -18.03 2.00
C ILE A 255 -3.08 -19.32 2.80
N LEU A 256 -4.16 -19.93 3.28
CA LEU A 256 -4.09 -21.21 4.01
C LEU A 256 -3.49 -22.32 3.13
N SER A 257 -3.90 -22.41 1.87
CA SER A 257 -3.36 -23.39 0.91
C SER A 257 -1.86 -23.20 0.70
N SER A 258 -1.41 -21.95 0.61
CA SER A 258 0.00 -21.60 0.49
C SER A 258 0.79 -21.96 1.76
N VAL A 259 0.22 -21.74 2.94
CA VAL A 259 0.81 -22.16 4.23
C VAL A 259 0.96 -23.68 4.30
N VAL A 260 -0.09 -24.44 3.94
CA VAL A 260 -0.05 -25.91 3.89
C VAL A 260 1.04 -26.39 2.94
N SER A 261 1.18 -25.76 1.77
CA SER A 261 2.20 -26.08 0.78
C SER A 261 3.61 -25.80 1.30
N TYR A 262 3.82 -24.66 1.95
CA TYR A 262 5.10 -24.31 2.58
C TYR A 262 5.49 -25.30 3.69
N CYS A 263 4.56 -25.62 4.59
CA CYS A 263 4.80 -26.61 5.65
C CYS A 263 5.07 -28.01 5.09
N SER A 264 4.39 -28.41 4.00
CA SER A 264 4.64 -29.68 3.32
C SER A 264 6.06 -29.75 2.75
N ASN A 265 6.54 -28.66 2.16
CA ASN A 265 7.92 -28.56 1.69
C ASN A 265 8.94 -28.68 2.83
N LEU A 266 8.69 -28.04 3.99
CA LEU A 266 9.54 -28.18 5.18
C LEU A 266 9.55 -29.61 5.73
N ARG A 267 8.40 -30.29 5.74
CA ARG A 267 8.29 -31.70 6.12
C ARG A 267 9.11 -32.57 5.19
N ASN A 268 8.99 -32.40 3.87
CA ASN A 268 9.74 -33.20 2.90
C ASN A 268 11.26 -33.05 3.04
N LYS A 269 11.74 -31.86 3.43
CA LYS A 269 13.17 -31.61 3.68
C LYS A 269 13.66 -32.17 5.01
N SER A 270 12.85 -32.09 6.06
CA SER A 270 13.27 -32.43 7.43
C SER A 270 12.90 -33.85 7.87
N GLY A 271 11.93 -34.47 7.22
CA GLY A 271 11.31 -35.74 7.62
C GLY A 271 10.46 -35.64 8.90
N LYS A 272 10.23 -34.43 9.44
CA LYS A 272 9.52 -34.20 10.71
C LYS A 272 8.13 -33.64 10.47
N GLU A 273 7.24 -33.90 11.43
CA GLU A 273 5.94 -33.22 11.52
C GLU A 273 6.14 -31.71 11.69
N ILE A 274 5.35 -30.93 10.95
CA ILE A 274 5.40 -29.46 10.95
C ILE A 274 4.08 -28.92 11.50
N GLU A 275 4.16 -27.80 12.21
CA GLU A 275 3.00 -27.04 12.68
C GLU A 275 2.85 -25.76 11.85
N MET A 276 1.61 -25.42 11.49
CA MET A 276 1.27 -24.10 10.96
C MET A 276 1.32 -23.09 12.11
N ASN A 277 2.25 -22.15 12.00
CA ASN A 277 2.51 -21.14 13.01
C ASN A 277 2.77 -19.77 12.37
N HIS A 278 3.02 -18.77 13.20
CA HIS A 278 3.32 -17.40 12.77
C HIS A 278 4.43 -17.33 11.70
N THR A 279 5.51 -18.09 11.89
CA THR A 279 6.64 -18.11 10.95
C THR A 279 6.25 -18.62 9.57
N ALA A 280 5.39 -19.65 9.50
CA ALA A 280 4.88 -20.15 8.23
C ALA A 280 3.96 -19.12 7.54
N LEU A 281 3.10 -18.45 8.31
CA LEU A 281 2.23 -17.41 7.77
C LEU A 281 3.03 -16.21 7.26
N LYS A 282 4.03 -15.76 8.04
CA LYS A 282 4.94 -14.67 7.67
C LYS A 282 5.59 -14.93 6.32
N PHE A 283 6.17 -16.11 6.11
CA PHE A 283 6.80 -16.46 4.84
C PHE A 283 5.83 -16.34 3.65
N VAL A 284 4.59 -16.81 3.81
CA VAL A 284 3.57 -16.73 2.76
C VAL A 284 3.15 -15.28 2.49
N PHE A 285 2.97 -14.47 3.53
CA PHE A 285 2.65 -13.05 3.35
C PHE A 285 3.81 -12.28 2.70
N GLU A 286 5.06 -12.59 3.05
CA GLU A 286 6.25 -11.98 2.42
C GLU A 286 6.31 -12.29 0.92
N ALA A 287 5.96 -13.51 0.50
CA ALA A 287 5.86 -13.87 -0.90
C ALA A 287 4.77 -13.07 -1.66
N GLU A 288 3.70 -12.67 -0.96
CA GLU A 288 2.66 -11.77 -1.46
C GLU A 288 3.05 -10.27 -1.34
N GLY A 289 4.26 -9.96 -0.88
CA GLY A 289 4.78 -8.60 -0.71
C GLY A 289 4.36 -7.91 0.59
N TYR A 290 3.77 -8.63 1.54
CA TYR A 290 3.35 -8.10 2.83
C TYR A 290 4.31 -8.53 3.95
N ASN A 291 4.64 -7.61 4.87
CA ASN A 291 5.32 -7.96 6.10
C ASN A 291 4.34 -8.02 7.27
N LEU A 292 4.31 -9.14 7.99
CA LEU A 292 3.53 -9.25 9.22
C LEU A 292 4.27 -8.63 10.40
N ASP A 293 5.59 -8.74 10.39
CA ASP A 293 6.48 -8.22 11.42
C ASP A 293 7.29 -7.04 10.87
N SER A 294 8.09 -6.40 11.72
CA SER A 294 9.13 -5.52 11.23
C SER A 294 10.39 -6.32 10.85
N ASN A 295 11.05 -5.94 9.75
CA ASN A 295 12.35 -6.48 9.35
C ASN A 295 13.51 -5.96 10.21
N SER A 296 13.40 -4.72 10.68
CA SER A 296 14.42 -4.05 11.51
C SER A 296 14.00 -4.08 12.96
N SER A 297 14.93 -4.21 13.91
CA SER A 297 14.61 -4.06 15.32
C SER A 297 14.28 -2.59 15.65
N ALA A 298 13.49 -2.35 16.70
CA ALA A 298 13.19 -0.98 17.14
C ALA A 298 14.47 -0.21 17.49
N GLU A 299 15.48 -0.88 18.04
CA GLU A 299 16.77 -0.27 18.40
C GLU A 299 17.54 0.18 17.17
N ASP A 300 17.59 -0.65 16.12
CA ASP A 300 18.24 -0.30 14.86
C ASP A 300 17.57 0.90 14.20
N VAL A 301 16.22 0.93 14.17
CA VAL A 301 15.47 2.06 13.61
C VAL A 301 15.75 3.35 14.38
N LYS A 302 15.71 3.31 15.72
CA LYS A 302 16.00 4.47 16.57
C LYS A 302 17.42 4.98 16.36
N LYS A 303 18.40 4.08 16.32
CA LYS A 303 19.81 4.41 16.09
C LYS A 303 19.98 5.08 14.72
N PHE A 304 19.42 4.49 13.68
CA PHE A 304 19.49 5.02 12.31
C PHE A 304 18.93 6.45 12.21
N ILE A 305 17.77 6.70 12.83
CA ILE A 305 17.14 8.04 12.84
C ILE A 305 18.01 9.05 13.60
N LYS A 306 18.53 8.68 14.79
CA LYS A 306 19.41 9.55 15.59
C LYS A 306 20.72 9.89 14.87
N ASP A 307 21.25 8.95 14.10
CA ASP A 307 22.46 9.17 13.32
C ASP A 307 22.19 10.07 12.11
N SER A 308 21.01 9.96 11.50
CA SER A 308 20.62 10.68 10.28
C SER A 308 20.09 12.09 10.51
N VAL A 309 19.42 12.35 11.63
CA VAL A 309 18.75 13.62 11.94
C VAL A 309 19.53 14.38 13.00
N LYS A 310 19.89 15.65 12.71
CA LYS A 310 20.68 16.52 13.60
C LYS A 310 19.90 17.78 14.01
N GLY A 311 20.10 18.21 15.25
CA GLY A 311 19.54 19.39 15.92
C GLY A 311 18.06 19.29 16.23
N GLN A 312 17.50 18.08 16.26
CA GLN A 312 16.07 17.85 16.47
C GLN A 312 15.80 16.92 17.66
N PRO A 313 16.28 17.24 18.88
CA PRO A 313 16.13 16.36 20.04
C PRO A 313 14.66 16.08 20.36
N LEU A 314 13.78 17.09 20.29
CA LEU A 314 12.33 16.90 20.44
C LEU A 314 11.75 15.93 19.42
N ALA A 315 12.04 16.11 18.13
CA ALA A 315 11.56 15.21 17.09
C ALA A 315 12.03 13.77 17.33
N ILE A 316 13.32 13.58 17.66
CA ILE A 316 13.93 12.26 17.90
C ILE A 316 13.27 11.55 19.09
N LYS A 317 12.98 12.28 20.18
CA LYS A 317 12.27 11.72 21.34
C LYS A 317 10.87 11.25 20.96
N TYR A 318 10.09 12.09 20.28
CA TYR A 318 8.73 11.74 19.90
C TYR A 318 8.68 10.61 18.85
N LEU A 319 9.63 10.58 17.91
CA LEU A 319 9.80 9.46 16.99
C LEU A 319 10.18 8.17 17.73
N THR A 320 11.06 8.26 18.73
CA THR A 320 11.44 7.11 19.56
C THR A 320 10.23 6.54 20.30
N ASP A 321 9.39 7.38 20.90
CA ASP A 321 8.15 6.97 21.56
C ASP A 321 7.18 6.31 20.57
N LEU A 322 7.07 6.88 19.36
CA LEU A 322 6.22 6.36 18.28
C LEU A 322 6.69 4.97 17.80
N ILE A 323 7.99 4.80 17.60
CA ILE A 323 8.60 3.51 17.21
C ILE A 323 8.40 2.48 18.32
N ASN A 324 8.70 2.81 19.57
CA ASN A 324 8.46 1.90 20.69
C ASN A 324 6.97 1.49 20.75
N THR A 325 6.07 2.44 20.56
CA THR A 325 4.62 2.17 20.51
C THR A 325 4.28 1.21 19.37
N SER A 326 4.75 1.47 18.14
CA SER A 326 4.51 0.61 16.98
C SER A 326 5.05 -0.81 17.14
N TYR A 327 6.13 -1.01 17.89
CA TYR A 327 6.79 -2.32 18.02
C TYR A 327 6.35 -3.12 19.24
N TYR A 328 6.08 -2.45 20.36
CA TYR A 328 5.84 -3.10 21.64
C TYR A 328 4.37 -3.07 22.08
N THR A 329 3.48 -2.42 21.31
CA THR A 329 2.04 -2.43 21.58
C THR A 329 1.27 -3.23 20.52
N PRO A 330 0.06 -3.74 20.84
CA PRO A 330 -0.75 -4.46 19.87
C PRO A 330 -1.06 -3.62 18.64
N ARG A 331 -0.69 -4.12 17.46
CA ARG A 331 -0.91 -3.44 16.18
C ARG A 331 -2.39 -3.25 15.88
N ASN A 332 -2.77 -2.03 15.53
CA ASN A 332 -4.07 -1.74 14.92
C ASN A 332 -4.02 -2.10 13.42
N LEU A 333 -4.63 -3.21 13.04
CA LEU A 333 -4.70 -3.69 11.65
C LEU A 333 -5.74 -2.96 10.78
N LYS A 334 -6.14 -1.75 11.18
CA LYS A 334 -7.02 -0.85 10.43
C LYS A 334 -6.37 0.51 10.15
N SER A 335 -5.09 0.66 10.46
CA SER A 335 -4.34 1.88 10.22
C SER A 335 -2.93 1.53 9.71
N PRO A 336 -2.23 2.49 9.07
CA PRO A 336 -0.80 2.37 8.78
C PRO A 336 0.02 1.97 10.01
N LEU A 337 1.19 1.37 9.77
CA LEU A 337 2.15 0.97 10.82
C LEU A 337 2.55 2.16 11.68
N ILE A 338 2.83 3.29 11.03
CA ILE A 338 3.18 4.56 11.66
C ILE A 338 2.26 5.63 11.10
N LEU A 339 1.73 6.48 11.99
CA LEU A 339 0.97 7.67 11.64
C LEU A 339 1.53 8.86 12.41
N ALA A 340 2.07 9.85 11.70
CA ALA A 340 2.65 11.04 12.32
C ALA A 340 2.47 12.30 11.48
N ILE A 341 2.49 13.45 12.13
CA ILE A 341 2.59 14.75 11.47
C ILE A 341 3.84 15.48 11.98
N PHE A 342 4.69 15.88 11.04
CA PHE A 342 5.93 16.59 11.29
C PHE A 342 5.68 18.09 11.11
N ILE A 343 5.96 18.89 12.13
CA ILE A 343 5.62 20.31 12.12
C ILE A 343 6.83 21.14 12.48
N GLY A 344 7.09 22.17 11.71
CA GLY A 344 8.16 23.12 11.99
C GLY A 344 8.39 24.04 10.82
N THR A 345 9.38 24.91 10.90
CA THR A 345 9.72 25.81 9.78
C THR A 345 10.28 25.05 8.56
N THR A 346 10.39 25.73 7.43
CA THR A 346 10.99 25.16 6.22
C THR A 346 12.48 24.89 6.44
N GLY A 347 12.98 23.78 5.89
CA GLY A 347 14.41 23.46 5.91
C GLY A 347 14.95 22.92 7.24
N THR A 348 14.10 22.53 8.19
CA THR A 348 14.50 21.96 9.49
C THR A 348 14.81 20.45 9.47
N GLY A 349 14.49 19.76 8.36
CA GLY A 349 14.81 18.34 8.19
C GLY A 349 13.60 17.39 8.16
N LYS A 350 12.35 17.89 8.13
CA LYS A 350 11.13 17.05 8.09
C LYS A 350 11.16 15.96 7.01
N THR A 351 11.42 16.33 5.76
CA THR A 351 11.50 15.40 4.61
C THR A 351 12.65 14.41 4.76
N VAL A 352 13.82 14.88 5.21
CA VAL A 352 15.00 14.03 5.46
C VAL A 352 14.71 12.98 6.53
N THR A 353 13.97 13.35 7.58
CA THR A 353 13.56 12.38 8.60
C THR A 353 12.55 11.37 8.04
N ALA A 354 11.65 11.78 7.14
CA ALA A 354 10.73 10.85 6.50
C ALA A 354 11.49 9.84 5.61
N GLU A 355 12.46 10.30 4.82
CA GLU A 355 13.35 9.44 4.03
C GLU A 355 14.17 8.49 4.93
N ALA A 356 14.73 8.99 6.03
CA ALA A 356 15.48 8.19 6.98
C ALA A 356 14.59 7.13 7.67
N LEU A 357 13.36 7.50 8.02
CA LEU A 357 12.37 6.58 8.60
C LEU A 357 11.96 5.50 7.60
N ALA A 358 11.72 5.88 6.33
CA ALA A 358 11.42 4.93 5.26
C ALA A 358 12.54 3.88 5.11
N LYS A 359 13.79 4.34 5.00
CA LYS A 359 14.96 3.47 4.91
C LYS A 359 15.13 2.58 6.13
N ALA A 360 14.92 3.12 7.33
CA ALA A 360 15.06 2.36 8.56
C ALA A 360 14.01 1.24 8.69
N LEU A 361 12.75 1.52 8.33
CA LEU A 361 11.64 0.55 8.43
C LEU A 361 11.68 -0.51 7.32
N PHE A 362 11.97 -0.10 6.09
CA PHE A 362 11.82 -0.95 4.90
C PHE A 362 13.16 -1.42 4.30
N GLY A 363 14.28 -0.90 4.80
CA GLY A 363 15.63 -1.35 4.41
C GLY A 363 16.15 -0.80 3.07
N ARG A 364 15.43 0.13 2.42
CA ARG A 364 15.80 0.69 1.10
C ARG A 364 15.46 2.17 0.98
N GLU A 365 16.20 2.89 0.13
CA GLU A 365 16.10 4.35 -0.04
C GLU A 365 14.87 4.79 -0.85
N ASP A 366 14.39 3.93 -1.74
CA ASP A 366 13.25 4.16 -2.64
C ASP A 366 11.89 3.76 -2.04
N ALA A 367 11.84 3.32 -0.77
CA ALA A 367 10.61 2.95 -0.08
C ALA A 367 9.78 4.17 0.37
N ILE A 368 9.64 5.19 -0.47
CA ILE A 368 8.91 6.41 -0.16
C ILE A 368 8.12 6.89 -1.38
N VAL A 369 6.84 7.18 -1.18
CA VAL A 369 5.99 7.88 -2.14
C VAL A 369 5.66 9.26 -1.60
N VAL A 370 5.98 10.29 -2.38
CA VAL A 370 5.79 11.69 -1.98
C VAL A 370 4.59 12.27 -2.70
N VAL A 371 3.69 12.86 -1.94
CA VAL A 371 2.50 13.57 -2.41
C VAL A 371 2.62 15.01 -1.92
N ASN A 372 3.02 15.91 -2.81
CA ASN A 372 3.20 17.32 -2.48
C ASN A 372 1.85 18.04 -2.49
N GLY A 373 1.48 18.70 -1.40
CA GLY A 373 0.20 19.39 -1.29
C GLY A 373 -0.01 20.49 -2.32
N GLY A 374 1.06 21.13 -2.81
CA GLY A 374 0.97 22.14 -3.87
C GLY A 374 0.47 21.60 -5.21
N ASP A 375 0.75 20.32 -5.50
CA ASP A 375 0.33 19.66 -6.74
C ASP A 375 -1.16 19.30 -6.74
N TYR A 376 -1.80 19.26 -5.56
CA TYR A 376 -3.20 18.88 -5.35
C TYR A 376 -3.98 20.02 -4.67
N SER A 377 -3.93 21.20 -5.27
CA SER A 377 -4.55 22.44 -4.75
C SER A 377 -5.98 22.69 -5.26
N ALA A 378 -6.48 21.93 -6.23
CA ALA A 378 -7.85 22.03 -6.70
C ALA A 378 -8.82 21.03 -6.02
N SER A 379 -10.13 21.31 -6.09
CA SER A 379 -11.16 20.45 -5.48
C SER A 379 -11.20 19.04 -6.05
N ASP A 380 -10.96 18.91 -7.35
CA ASP A 380 -11.15 17.69 -8.14
C ASP A 380 -9.90 16.80 -8.12
N ASP A 381 -8.81 17.29 -7.51
CA ASP A 381 -7.55 16.58 -7.36
C ASP A 381 -7.58 15.48 -6.29
N ALA A 382 -8.65 15.42 -5.48
CA ALA A 382 -8.80 14.44 -4.41
C ALA A 382 -8.72 12.99 -4.92
N LEU A 383 -9.39 12.70 -6.04
CA LEU A 383 -9.32 11.37 -6.67
C LEU A 383 -7.93 11.10 -7.27
N LYS A 384 -7.28 12.11 -7.86
CA LYS A 384 -5.93 11.94 -8.44
C LYS A 384 -4.92 11.58 -7.36
N ALA A 385 -4.94 12.28 -6.22
CA ALA A 385 -4.06 11.99 -5.08
C ALA A 385 -4.30 10.59 -4.52
N GLN A 386 -5.57 10.20 -4.36
CA GLN A 386 -5.94 8.85 -3.93
C GLN A 386 -5.44 7.80 -4.90
N HIS A 387 -5.72 7.94 -6.19
CA HIS A 387 -5.31 6.98 -7.21
C HIS A 387 -3.80 6.87 -7.30
N PHE A 388 -3.05 7.98 -7.24
CA PHE A 388 -1.59 7.95 -7.24
C PHE A 388 -1.03 7.13 -6.07
N ILE A 389 -1.54 7.34 -4.85
CA ILE A 389 -1.17 6.54 -3.68
C ILE A 389 -1.61 5.08 -3.87
N GLY A 390 -2.84 4.85 -4.34
CA GLY A 390 -3.40 3.51 -4.52
C GLY A 390 -2.66 2.67 -5.57
N ASP A 391 -2.31 3.27 -6.70
CA ASP A 391 -1.53 2.66 -7.77
C ASP A 391 -0.12 2.32 -7.26
N SER A 392 0.51 3.23 -6.50
CA SER A 392 1.81 2.98 -5.87
C SER A 392 1.74 1.78 -4.92
N VAL A 393 0.75 1.75 -4.02
CA VAL A 393 0.58 0.67 -3.04
C VAL A 393 0.13 -0.65 -3.67
N ALA A 394 -0.50 -0.62 -4.85
CA ALA A 394 -0.83 -1.82 -5.60
C ALA A 394 0.42 -2.57 -6.06
N VAL A 395 1.48 -1.84 -6.42
CA VAL A 395 2.79 -2.39 -6.83
C VAL A 395 3.66 -2.69 -5.61
N ASP A 396 3.77 -1.72 -4.71
CA ASP A 396 4.69 -1.75 -3.58
C ASP A 396 3.96 -1.54 -2.26
N LYS A 397 3.82 -2.62 -1.49
CA LYS A 397 3.01 -2.62 -0.27
C LYS A 397 3.79 -2.16 0.97
N GLN A 398 5.10 -1.90 0.84
CA GLN A 398 6.03 -1.64 1.94
C GLN A 398 6.80 -0.34 1.73
N GLN A 399 6.11 0.77 1.93
CA GLN A 399 6.65 2.11 1.69
C GLN A 399 6.13 3.12 2.70
N LEU A 400 6.79 4.27 2.78
CA LEU A 400 6.32 5.44 3.51
C LEU A 400 5.56 6.36 2.55
N ILE A 401 4.32 6.70 2.90
CA ILE A 401 3.52 7.70 2.21
C ILE A 401 3.77 9.04 2.89
N LEU A 402 4.43 9.96 2.18
CA LEU A 402 4.72 11.31 2.64
C LEU A 402 3.72 12.31 2.04
N LEU A 403 2.84 12.86 2.87
CA LEU A 403 1.97 13.99 2.52
C LEU A 403 2.71 15.29 2.83
N ASP A 404 3.50 15.81 1.88
CA ASP A 404 4.38 16.96 2.10
C ASP A 404 3.62 18.28 1.96
N GLU A 405 3.88 19.24 2.85
CA GLU A 405 3.25 20.58 2.88
C GLU A 405 1.72 20.50 2.80
N ILE A 406 1.12 19.69 3.69
CA ILE A 406 -0.30 19.34 3.63
C ILE A 406 -1.24 20.56 3.67
N GLU A 407 -0.82 21.67 4.30
CA GLU A 407 -1.57 22.94 4.33
C GLU A 407 -1.82 23.54 2.94
N LYS A 408 -1.03 23.16 1.93
CA LYS A 408 -1.21 23.62 0.54
C LYS A 408 -2.24 22.80 -0.23
N SER A 409 -2.59 21.62 0.28
CA SER A 409 -3.59 20.74 -0.35
C SER A 409 -4.97 21.36 -0.26
N HIS A 410 -5.81 21.11 -1.27
CA HIS A 410 -7.22 21.44 -1.16
C HIS A 410 -7.91 20.66 -0.03
N LYS A 411 -8.89 21.26 0.65
CA LYS A 411 -9.61 20.61 1.77
C LYS A 411 -10.28 19.28 1.38
N ASN A 412 -10.74 19.14 0.14
CA ASN A 412 -11.31 17.89 -0.38
C ASN A 412 -10.26 16.78 -0.51
N VAL A 413 -9.02 17.13 -0.87
CA VAL A 413 -7.90 16.19 -0.96
C VAL A 413 -7.59 15.66 0.44
N ILE A 414 -7.50 16.55 1.44
CA ILE A 414 -7.32 16.18 2.86
C ILE A 414 -8.44 15.26 3.34
N ASN A 415 -9.71 15.57 3.02
CA ASN A 415 -10.84 14.69 3.37
C ASN A 415 -10.70 13.32 2.70
N GLY A 416 -10.14 13.25 1.49
CA GLY A 416 -9.83 12.01 0.79
C GLY A 416 -8.85 11.12 1.55
N TYR A 417 -7.91 11.70 2.29
CA TYR A 417 -6.95 10.96 3.11
C TYR A 417 -7.57 10.37 4.40
N MET A 418 -8.72 10.85 4.86
CA MET A 418 -9.36 10.35 6.09
C MET A 418 -9.61 8.84 6.06
N ARG A 419 -10.02 8.31 4.91
CA ARG A 419 -10.26 6.86 4.76
C ARG A 419 -8.98 6.04 4.92
N MET A 420 -7.86 6.58 4.44
CA MET A 420 -6.54 5.97 4.56
C MET A 420 -6.14 5.87 6.04
N ILE A 421 -6.37 6.94 6.80
CA ILE A 421 -6.02 7.02 8.20
C ILE A 421 -6.94 6.14 9.08
N ASP A 422 -8.25 6.19 8.84
CA ASP A 422 -9.26 5.53 9.71
C ASP A 422 -9.43 4.04 9.42
N LYS A 423 -9.28 3.64 8.14
CA LYS A 423 -9.57 2.27 7.69
C LYS A 423 -8.35 1.56 7.09
N GLY A 424 -7.26 2.28 6.83
CA GLY A 424 -6.07 1.71 6.22
C GLY A 424 -6.31 1.31 4.77
N ILE A 425 -7.20 2.02 4.07
CA ILE A 425 -7.63 1.69 2.70
C ILE A 425 -7.54 2.92 1.79
N VAL A 426 -7.04 2.71 0.58
CA VAL A 426 -7.04 3.65 -0.54
C VAL A 426 -7.66 2.99 -1.78
N LEU A 427 -8.22 3.79 -2.69
CA LEU A 427 -8.65 3.32 -4.01
C LEU A 427 -7.56 3.61 -5.03
N ASP A 428 -7.24 2.62 -5.86
CA ASP A 428 -6.37 2.80 -7.02
C ASP A 428 -7.14 3.39 -8.22
N SER A 429 -6.45 3.64 -9.33
CA SER A 429 -7.05 4.21 -10.55
C SER A 429 -8.10 3.32 -11.22
N LEU A 430 -8.13 2.02 -10.89
CA LEU A 430 -9.13 1.05 -11.36
C LEU A 430 -10.34 0.95 -10.42
N GLY A 431 -10.35 1.73 -9.33
CA GLY A 431 -11.39 1.69 -8.31
C GLY A 431 -11.30 0.47 -7.39
N ILE A 432 -10.15 -0.20 -7.34
CA ILE A 432 -9.91 -1.35 -6.47
C ILE A 432 -9.38 -0.87 -5.12
N GLU A 433 -9.92 -1.43 -4.04
CA GLU A 433 -9.46 -1.14 -2.69
C GLU A 433 -8.09 -1.79 -2.41
N ARG A 434 -7.12 -0.98 -2.00
CA ARG A 434 -5.78 -1.39 -1.60
C ARG A 434 -5.57 -1.14 -0.10
N SER A 435 -4.90 -2.07 0.56
CA SER A 435 -4.51 -1.90 1.97
C SER A 435 -3.24 -1.08 2.06
N ILE A 436 -3.23 -0.07 2.92
CA ILE A 436 -2.03 0.68 3.31
C ILE A 436 -1.56 0.29 4.72
N ASN A 437 -2.08 -0.80 5.29
CA ASN A 437 -1.74 -1.17 6.66
C ASN A 437 -0.25 -1.51 6.84
N ASN A 438 0.45 -1.90 5.77
CA ASN A 438 1.90 -2.15 5.76
C ASN A 438 2.76 -0.94 5.39
N THR A 439 2.15 0.24 5.27
CA THR A 439 2.87 1.48 5.01
C THR A 439 3.07 2.26 6.30
N ALA A 440 4.01 3.20 6.28
CA ALA A 440 3.99 4.35 7.18
C ALA A 440 3.28 5.51 6.48
N LEU A 441 2.55 6.36 7.22
CA LEU A 441 1.95 7.58 6.71
C LEU A 441 2.45 8.76 7.54
N VAL A 442 3.17 9.66 6.90
CA VAL A 442 3.72 10.87 7.51
C VAL A 442 3.18 12.08 6.75
N ALA A 443 2.62 13.04 7.47
CA ALA A 443 2.31 14.36 6.91
C ALA A 443 3.37 15.37 7.36
N THR A 444 3.68 16.37 6.54
CA THR A 444 4.49 17.52 6.96
C THR A 444 3.67 18.80 6.89
N SER A 445 3.95 19.74 7.79
CA SER A 445 3.39 21.07 7.72
C SER A 445 4.38 22.15 8.14
N ASN A 446 4.27 23.32 7.50
CA ASN A 446 4.98 24.53 7.89
C ASN A 446 4.14 25.49 8.75
N LEU A 447 2.88 25.16 9.02
CA LEU A 447 2.02 25.94 9.90
C LEU A 447 2.62 26.01 11.32
N GLY A 448 2.42 27.14 12.00
CA GLY A 448 2.98 27.37 13.33
C GLY A 448 4.45 27.81 13.34
N ALA A 449 5.05 28.10 12.18
CA ALA A 449 6.42 28.61 12.04
C ALA A 449 6.78 29.74 13.03
N LYS A 450 5.85 30.69 13.28
CA LYS A 450 6.03 31.79 14.25
C LYS A 450 6.24 31.27 15.68
N VAL A 451 5.52 30.23 16.09
CA VAL A 451 5.62 29.62 17.42
C VAL A 451 6.99 28.98 17.62
N PHE A 452 7.48 28.27 16.60
CA PHE A 452 8.81 27.66 16.63
C PHE A 452 9.95 28.70 16.63
N GLY A 453 9.76 29.85 15.98
CA GLY A 453 10.69 30.99 16.06
C GLY A 453 10.80 31.54 17.48
N LEU A 454 9.66 31.81 18.13
CA LEU A 454 9.63 32.26 19.54
C LEU A 454 10.24 31.23 20.49
N LEU A 455 9.95 29.94 20.29
CA LEU A 455 10.53 28.87 21.08
C LEU A 455 12.06 28.83 20.92
N SER A 456 12.56 29.02 19.69
CA SER A 456 14.00 29.09 19.43
C SER A 456 14.68 30.26 20.16
N GLU A 457 14.03 31.42 20.22
CA GLU A 457 14.53 32.59 20.96
C GLU A 457 14.54 32.34 22.48
N THR A 458 13.44 31.83 23.03
CA THR A 458 13.34 31.49 24.47
C THR A 458 14.38 30.45 24.89
N MET A 459 14.62 29.45 24.04
CA MET A 459 15.60 28.40 24.29
C MET A 459 17.03 28.81 23.98
N LYS A 460 17.24 29.97 23.35
CA LYS A 460 18.53 30.48 22.91
C LYS A 460 19.36 29.41 22.19
N LEU A 461 18.77 28.78 21.16
CA LEU A 461 19.35 27.57 20.53
C LEU A 461 20.81 27.72 20.08
N ASN A 462 21.24 28.92 19.70
CA ASN A 462 22.62 29.18 19.26
C ASN A 462 23.64 29.24 20.41
N GLU A 463 23.20 29.44 21.65
CA GLU A 463 24.04 29.44 22.86
C GLU A 463 24.18 28.03 23.48
N ILE A 464 23.36 27.07 23.05
CA ILE A 464 23.39 25.70 23.58
C ILE A 464 24.71 25.01 23.23
N GLU A 465 25.30 24.31 24.20
CA GLU A 465 26.55 23.58 24.03
C GLU A 465 26.39 22.44 23.00
N ASN A 466 25.46 21.52 23.26
CA ASN A 466 25.09 20.42 22.38
C ASN A 466 23.61 20.50 21.93
N PRO A 467 23.31 21.01 20.72
CA PRO A 467 21.94 21.10 20.20
C PRO A 467 21.28 19.75 19.87
N ASP A 468 22.03 18.65 19.83
CA ASP A 468 21.51 17.30 19.59
C ASP A 468 20.96 16.64 20.88
N GLU A 469 21.24 17.21 22.04
CA GLU A 469 20.82 16.69 23.33
C GLU A 469 19.48 17.26 23.79
N MET A 470 18.67 16.40 24.42
CA MET A 470 17.42 16.80 25.02
C MET A 470 17.67 17.45 26.39
N SER A 471 17.02 18.58 26.66
CA SER A 471 16.99 19.20 27.98
C SER A 471 15.57 19.20 28.56
N GLU A 472 15.46 19.14 29.90
CA GLU A 472 14.17 19.26 30.59
C GLU A 472 13.48 20.60 30.32
N GLN A 473 14.27 21.67 30.22
CA GLN A 473 13.76 23.00 29.88
C GLN A 473 13.07 22.99 28.51
N LEU A 474 13.66 22.33 27.51
CA LEU A 474 13.09 22.27 26.17
C LEU A 474 11.75 21.53 26.15
N ILE A 475 11.65 20.42 26.89
CA ILE A 475 10.40 19.67 27.05
C ILE A 475 9.32 20.54 27.71
N ASN A 476 9.67 21.24 28.80
CA ASN A 476 8.74 22.08 29.53
C ASN A 476 8.24 23.27 28.71
N GLU A 477 9.12 23.92 27.95
CA GLU A 477 8.72 25.01 27.05
C GLU A 477 7.89 24.50 25.87
N TRP A 478 8.22 23.33 25.32
CA TRP A 478 7.40 22.69 24.29
C TRP A 478 5.97 22.42 24.79
N TYR A 479 5.80 21.87 25.99
CA TYR A 479 4.46 21.63 26.55
C TYR A 479 3.60 22.89 26.66
N LYS A 480 4.21 24.04 26.99
CA LYS A 480 3.49 25.33 27.03
C LYS A 480 3.08 25.81 25.65
N LYS A 481 3.82 25.42 24.60
CA LYS A 481 3.64 25.87 23.21
C LYS A 481 2.89 24.90 22.32
N GLU A 482 2.70 23.65 22.74
CA GLU A 482 1.98 22.65 21.94
C GLU A 482 0.57 23.12 21.55
N THR A 483 -0.16 23.73 22.50
CA THR A 483 -1.51 24.27 22.25
C THR A 483 -1.49 25.39 21.20
N ASP A 484 -0.49 26.27 21.23
CA ASP A 484 -0.33 27.35 20.24
C ASP A 484 -0.08 26.75 18.83
N VAL A 485 0.74 25.70 18.73
CA VAL A 485 0.99 25.00 17.46
C VAL A 485 -0.27 24.30 16.95
N ARG A 486 -1.02 23.63 17.83
CA ARG A 486 -2.30 22.99 17.45
C ARG A 486 -3.30 24.02 16.91
N ASN A 487 -3.43 25.17 17.56
CA ASN A 487 -4.26 26.26 17.07
C ASN A 487 -3.79 26.76 15.70
N ALA A 488 -2.48 26.90 15.49
CA ALA A 488 -1.95 27.30 14.19
C ALA A 488 -2.26 26.28 13.08
N LEU A 489 -2.25 24.97 13.37
CA LEU A 489 -2.67 23.95 12.40
C LEU A 489 -4.17 24.04 12.09
N LEU A 490 -5.01 24.26 13.11
CA LEU A 490 -6.46 24.30 12.98
C LEU A 490 -6.93 25.51 12.16
N PHE A 491 -6.41 26.68 12.49
CA PHE A 491 -6.86 27.94 11.92
C PHE A 491 -6.04 28.35 10.68
N GLY A 492 -4.84 27.80 10.51
CA GLY A 492 -3.94 28.18 9.43
C GLY A 492 -3.26 29.52 9.70
N ASP A 493 -2.75 30.12 8.63
CA ASP A 493 -2.15 31.47 8.69
C ASP A 493 -3.23 32.55 8.62
N ASP A 494 -2.98 33.68 9.29
CA ASP A 494 -3.91 34.81 9.34
C ASP A 494 -4.36 35.25 7.93
N GLY A 495 -5.66 35.19 7.66
CA GLY A 495 -6.24 35.59 6.38
C GLY A 495 -6.15 34.54 5.27
N LEU A 496 -5.56 33.36 5.53
CA LEU A 496 -5.54 32.23 4.62
C LEU A 496 -6.53 31.15 5.08
N ASN A 497 -7.13 30.45 4.11
CA ASN A 497 -8.05 29.34 4.40
C ASN A 497 -7.32 27.98 4.34
N ASN A 498 -6.06 27.95 4.80
CA ASN A 498 -5.15 26.80 4.74
C ASN A 498 -5.13 25.97 6.04
N GLY A 499 -5.97 26.30 7.01
CA GLY A 499 -6.15 25.52 8.23
C GLY A 499 -6.64 24.08 7.96
N ILE A 500 -6.13 23.16 8.75
CA ILE A 500 -6.43 21.73 8.71
C ILE A 500 -7.63 21.46 9.63
N LYS A 501 -8.57 20.66 9.14
CA LYS A 501 -9.79 20.36 9.88
C LYS A 501 -9.49 19.63 11.21
N PRO A 502 -10.24 19.91 12.29
CA PRO A 502 -10.08 19.22 13.57
C PRO A 502 -10.16 17.71 13.43
N GLU A 503 -11.12 17.20 12.64
CA GLU A 503 -11.33 15.76 12.49
C GLU A 503 -10.12 15.06 11.89
N PHE A 504 -9.35 15.73 11.03
CA PHE A 504 -8.11 15.19 10.47
C PHE A 504 -6.99 15.18 11.50
N LEU A 505 -6.78 16.30 12.20
CA LEU A 505 -5.72 16.43 13.21
C LEU A 505 -5.91 15.48 14.40
N GLU A 506 -7.15 15.25 14.81
CA GLU A 506 -7.49 14.33 15.91
C GLU A 506 -7.17 12.86 15.59
N ARG A 507 -6.99 12.50 14.32
CA ARG A 507 -6.57 11.13 13.95
C ARG A 507 -5.08 10.90 14.11
N PHE A 508 -4.26 11.95 14.14
CA PHE A 508 -2.83 11.81 14.33
C PHE A 508 -2.53 11.58 15.80
N SER A 509 -1.90 10.45 16.09
CA SER A 509 -1.54 10.07 17.46
C SER A 509 -0.49 11.00 18.07
N LEU A 510 0.34 11.65 17.24
CA LEU A 510 1.46 12.45 17.71
C LEU A 510 1.85 13.56 16.74
N PHE A 511 2.06 14.75 17.30
CA PHE A 511 2.68 15.89 16.63
C PHE A 511 4.18 15.85 16.89
N ILE A 512 4.99 15.81 15.84
CA ILE A 512 6.44 15.72 15.95
C ILE A 512 7.03 17.11 15.62
N PRO A 513 7.48 17.86 16.63
CA PRO A 513 7.97 19.22 16.46
C PRO A 513 9.41 19.26 15.93
N TYR A 514 9.66 20.17 15.00
CA TYR A 514 10.96 20.48 14.42
C TYR A 514 11.31 21.93 14.71
N LEU A 515 12.40 22.12 15.43
CA LEU A 515 12.92 23.43 15.79
C LEU A 515 13.74 24.02 14.63
N PRO A 516 13.84 25.36 14.55
CA PRO A 516 14.87 26.00 13.75
C PRO A 516 16.25 25.45 14.11
N LEU A 517 17.11 25.27 13.11
CA LEU A 517 18.43 24.68 13.32
C LEU A 517 19.36 25.69 14.00
N ALA A 518 20.02 25.27 15.08
CA ALA A 518 21.11 26.04 15.67
C ALA A 518 22.29 26.15 14.69
N LYS A 519 23.05 27.26 14.74
CA LYS A 519 24.21 27.46 13.85
C LYS A 519 25.24 26.34 13.95
N LYS A 520 25.51 25.83 15.16
CA LYS A 520 26.34 24.64 15.40
C LYS A 520 25.85 23.43 14.60
N THR A 521 24.56 23.14 14.65
CA THR A 521 23.96 22.04 13.87
C THR A 521 24.11 22.26 12.38
N ILE A 522 23.88 23.48 11.90
CA ILE A 522 24.05 23.85 10.49
C ILE A 522 25.48 23.57 10.03
N ALA A 523 26.50 23.95 10.81
CA ALA A 523 27.90 23.67 10.51
C ALA A 523 28.17 22.16 10.44
N THR A 524 27.64 21.37 11.36
CA THR A 524 27.76 19.90 11.34
C THR A 524 27.11 19.29 10.11
N ILE A 525 25.92 19.76 9.71
CA ILE A 525 25.23 19.32 8.49
C ILE A 525 26.04 19.70 7.24
N ALA A 526 26.58 20.93 7.19
CA ALA A 526 27.44 21.39 6.10
C ALA A 526 28.69 20.49 5.96
N ARG A 527 29.35 20.17 7.08
CA ARG A 527 30.49 19.25 7.11
C ARG A 527 30.14 17.89 6.52
N GLY A 528 29.03 17.30 6.95
CA GLY A 528 28.56 16.00 6.44
C GLY A 528 28.34 16.01 4.93
N LYS A 529 27.75 17.09 4.40
CA LYS A 529 27.52 17.25 2.95
C LYS A 529 28.81 17.46 2.16
N LEU A 530 29.76 18.22 2.69
CA LEU A 530 31.08 18.40 2.09
C LEU A 530 31.88 17.08 2.07
N LEU A 531 31.79 16.28 3.14
CA LEU A 531 32.39 14.94 3.18
C LEU A 531 31.78 14.00 2.14
N LYS A 532 30.45 14.02 1.98
CA LYS A 532 29.79 13.27 0.91
C LYS A 532 30.27 13.73 -0.47
N PHE A 533 30.33 15.04 -0.72
CA PHE A 533 30.84 15.57 -1.98
C PHE A 533 32.31 15.18 -2.24
N LYS A 534 33.17 15.17 -1.20
CA LYS A 534 34.55 14.66 -1.29
C LYS A 534 34.58 13.19 -1.73
N ALA A 535 33.70 12.35 -1.19
CA ALA A 535 33.59 10.95 -1.59
C ALA A 535 33.11 10.80 -3.04
N ASP A 536 32.05 11.50 -3.44
CA ASP A 536 31.52 11.49 -4.81
C ASP A 536 32.58 11.90 -5.84
N MET A 537 33.42 12.90 -5.53
CA MET A 537 34.51 13.33 -6.41
C MET A 537 35.64 12.31 -6.49
N LEU A 538 35.93 11.61 -5.39
CA LEU A 538 36.94 10.55 -5.36
C LEU A 538 36.56 9.38 -6.27
N GLU A 539 35.29 8.99 -6.32
CA GLU A 539 34.78 7.98 -7.26
C GLU A 539 34.97 8.39 -8.72
N ARG A 540 34.96 9.70 -9.01
CA ARG A 540 35.26 10.25 -10.34
C ARG A 540 36.75 10.44 -10.61
N GLY A 541 37.62 10.05 -9.68
CA GLY A 541 39.08 10.13 -9.80
C GLY A 541 39.71 11.45 -9.33
N TYR A 542 38.94 12.36 -8.74
CA TYR A 542 39.43 13.65 -8.27
C TYR A 542 39.52 13.70 -6.75
N LYS A 543 40.70 14.03 -6.21
CA LYS A 543 40.89 14.14 -4.75
C LYS A 543 40.49 15.54 -4.28
N ILE A 544 39.59 15.62 -3.30
CA ILE A 544 39.22 16.87 -2.63
C ILE A 544 39.87 16.91 -1.24
N GLN A 545 40.59 17.98 -0.93
CA GLN A 545 41.10 18.27 0.41
C GLN A 545 40.21 19.32 1.08
N LEU A 546 39.46 18.91 2.10
CA LEU A 546 38.69 19.83 2.95
C LEU A 546 39.59 20.35 4.08
N PRO A 547 39.28 21.51 4.69
CA PRO A 547 40.02 21.95 5.86
C PRO A 547 39.85 20.96 7.02
N GLY A 548 40.89 20.86 7.85
CA GLY A 548 40.85 20.10 9.10
C GLY A 548 39.83 20.67 10.07
N THR A 549 39.28 19.80 10.92
CA THR A 549 38.40 20.22 12.01
C THR A 549 39.21 20.91 13.10
N ARG A 550 38.63 21.95 13.73
CA ARG A 550 39.27 22.65 14.85
C ARG A 550 38.69 22.22 16.20
N THR A 551 39.52 22.22 17.23
CA THR A 551 39.08 22.03 18.64
C THR A 551 38.33 23.25 19.13
N ARG A 552 37.65 23.11 20.28
CA ARG A 552 36.97 24.23 20.94
C ARG A 552 37.90 25.41 21.21
N GLU A 553 39.08 25.15 21.75
CA GLU A 553 40.11 26.16 22.07
C GLU A 553 40.51 26.97 20.83
N GLN A 554 40.74 26.28 19.70
CA GLN A 554 41.09 26.92 18.42
C GLN A 554 39.96 27.79 17.85
N TRP A 555 38.70 27.43 18.12
CA TRP A 555 37.55 28.24 17.71
C TRP A 555 37.35 29.45 18.62
N GLU A 556 37.58 29.31 19.92
CA GLU A 556 37.50 30.40 20.90
C GLU A 556 38.50 31.52 20.58
N GLU A 557 39.70 31.20 20.09
CA GLU A 557 40.66 32.19 19.57
C GLU A 557 40.11 33.02 18.41
N SER A 558 39.19 32.46 17.61
CA SER A 558 38.54 33.13 16.48
C SER A 558 37.25 33.86 16.89
N GLY A 559 36.92 33.90 18.19
CA GLY A 559 35.73 34.59 18.71
C GLY A 559 34.40 33.88 18.44
N VAL A 560 34.43 32.59 18.11
CA VAL A 560 33.24 31.78 17.84
C VAL A 560 33.25 30.49 18.68
N HIS A 561 32.07 29.92 18.95
CA HIS A 561 31.93 28.75 19.82
C HIS A 561 31.52 27.52 19.00
N TYR A 562 32.48 26.82 18.44
CA TYR A 562 32.30 25.59 17.67
C TYR A 562 33.30 24.52 18.12
N GLU A 563 33.04 23.26 17.77
CA GLU A 563 33.94 22.14 18.04
C GLU A 563 33.77 21.07 16.96
N GLY A 564 34.87 20.44 16.54
CA GLY A 564 34.81 19.27 15.65
C GLY A 564 34.35 19.57 14.22
N VAL A 565 34.36 20.86 13.82
CA VAL A 565 33.97 21.33 12.48
C VAL A 565 35.07 22.17 11.85
N ASP A 566 35.07 22.25 10.52
CA ASP A 566 36.05 22.99 9.73
C ASP A 566 35.60 24.42 9.41
N SER A 567 36.53 25.25 8.92
CA SER A 567 36.27 26.67 8.65
C SER A 567 35.28 26.95 7.54
N VAL A 568 35.23 26.13 6.48
CA VAL A 568 34.23 26.28 5.42
C VAL A 568 32.84 25.96 5.97
N SER A 569 32.72 24.91 6.79
CA SER A 569 31.47 24.53 7.44
C SER A 569 30.95 25.63 8.39
N VAL A 570 31.82 26.25 9.17
CA VAL A 570 31.45 27.39 10.05
C VAL A 570 31.10 28.63 9.24
N MET A 571 31.81 28.93 8.16
CA MET A 571 31.47 30.05 7.26
C MET A 571 30.08 29.88 6.65
N ILE A 572 29.71 28.65 6.23
CA ILE A 572 28.37 28.38 5.73
C ILE A 572 27.31 28.69 6.80
N ALA A 573 27.57 28.30 8.06
CA ALA A 573 26.63 28.53 9.16
C ALA A 573 26.52 30.01 9.60
N GLU A 574 27.65 30.72 9.72
CA GLU A 574 27.71 32.09 10.23
C GLU A 574 27.42 33.15 9.17
N ASP A 575 27.95 32.97 7.95
CA ASP A 575 28.03 34.03 6.96
C ASP A 575 27.05 33.86 5.80
N ILE A 576 26.83 32.62 5.37
CA ILE A 576 25.98 32.33 4.21
C ILE A 576 24.52 32.26 4.64
N ILE A 577 24.21 31.49 5.67
CA ILE A 577 22.82 31.25 6.09
C ILE A 577 22.24 32.41 6.88
N ASN A 578 23.07 33.12 7.66
CA ASN A 578 22.59 34.25 8.46
C ASN A 578 22.17 35.47 7.62
N LYS A 579 22.71 35.62 6.39
CA LYS A 579 22.34 36.71 5.46
C LYS A 579 21.06 36.41 4.67
N GLU A 580 20.70 35.15 4.52
CA GLU A 580 19.48 34.70 3.84
C GLU A 580 18.40 34.47 4.90
N ALA A 581 17.62 35.52 5.21
CA ALA A 581 16.57 35.57 6.23
C ALA A 581 16.05 34.20 6.71
N SER A 582 16.37 33.82 7.95
CA SER A 582 15.84 32.80 8.90
C SER A 582 14.89 31.63 8.46
N THR A 583 14.69 31.37 7.17
CA THR A 583 13.55 30.61 6.62
C THR A 583 13.97 29.47 5.68
N THR A 584 15.23 29.41 5.26
CA THR A 584 15.73 28.43 4.28
C THR A 584 16.43 27.22 4.90
N GLY A 585 16.93 27.32 6.14
CA GLY A 585 17.53 26.20 6.89
C GLY A 585 18.54 25.37 6.09
N ALA A 586 18.42 24.05 6.13
CA ALA A 586 19.30 23.12 5.42
C ALA A 586 19.23 23.18 3.89
N ARG A 587 18.20 23.82 3.30
CA ARG A 587 18.11 24.03 1.83
C ARG A 587 19.14 25.05 1.36
N ALA A 588 19.44 26.06 2.16
CA ALA A 588 20.49 27.05 1.85
C ALA A 588 21.88 26.40 1.81
N ILE A 589 22.16 25.44 2.69
CA ILE A 589 23.41 24.65 2.65
C ILE A 589 23.56 23.95 1.30
N ASN A 590 22.51 23.26 0.83
CA ASN A 590 22.53 22.57 -0.46
C ASN A 590 22.78 23.54 -1.61
N ARG A 591 22.03 24.64 -1.64
CA ARG A 591 22.19 25.67 -2.66
C ARG A 591 23.62 26.17 -2.70
N PHE A 592 24.21 26.55 -1.56
CA PHE A 592 25.57 27.06 -1.53
C PHE A 592 26.59 26.02 -2.00
N ILE A 593 26.47 24.77 -1.54
CA ILE A 593 27.37 23.69 -1.98
C ILE A 593 27.23 23.45 -3.49
N GLU A 594 26.02 23.45 -4.04
CA GLU A 594 25.80 23.23 -5.47
C GLU A 594 26.25 24.40 -6.35
N THR A 595 25.93 25.63 -5.96
CA THR A 595 26.17 26.80 -6.81
C THR A 595 27.56 27.41 -6.65
N HIS A 596 28.20 27.23 -5.49
CA HIS A 596 29.55 27.74 -5.23
C HIS A 596 30.56 26.58 -5.15
N VAL A 597 30.41 25.67 -4.19
CA VAL A 597 31.43 24.63 -3.93
C VAL A 597 31.67 23.71 -5.13
N LYS A 598 30.61 23.11 -5.67
CA LYS A 598 30.72 22.23 -6.83
C LYS A 598 31.16 22.99 -8.09
N ALA A 599 30.65 24.20 -8.27
CA ALA A 599 30.97 25.04 -9.43
C ALA A 599 32.46 25.41 -9.44
N ASP A 600 33.00 25.92 -8.34
CA ASP A 600 34.40 26.35 -8.27
C ASP A 600 35.37 25.17 -8.40
N VAL A 601 35.03 24.01 -7.83
CA VAL A 601 35.80 22.78 -8.02
C VAL A 601 35.75 22.32 -9.47
N ALA A 602 34.58 22.34 -10.11
CA ALA A 602 34.44 21.97 -11.51
C ALA A 602 35.22 22.92 -12.44
N ASN A 603 35.16 24.23 -12.17
CA ASN A 603 35.90 25.24 -12.92
C ASN A 603 37.41 25.05 -12.76
N ALA A 604 37.90 24.81 -11.53
CA ALA A 604 39.31 24.55 -11.29
C ALA A 604 39.81 23.27 -11.98
N ILE A 605 38.97 22.24 -12.07
CA ILE A 605 39.28 21.03 -12.85
C ILE A 605 39.33 21.34 -14.35
N ALA A 606 38.31 22.04 -14.86
CA ALA A 606 38.20 22.38 -16.28
C ALA A 606 39.38 23.24 -16.75
N GLU A 607 39.73 24.31 -16.02
CA GLU A 607 40.88 25.16 -16.35
C GLU A 607 42.19 24.37 -16.49
N ARG A 608 42.41 23.37 -15.63
CA ARG A 608 43.60 22.51 -15.70
C ARG A 608 43.57 21.59 -16.90
N ILE A 609 42.42 20.97 -17.18
CA ILE A 609 42.24 20.10 -18.36
C ILE A 609 42.46 20.90 -19.64
N ASP A 610 41.84 22.07 -19.75
CA ASP A 610 41.93 22.95 -20.92
C ASP A 610 43.36 23.48 -21.13
N SER A 611 44.10 23.68 -20.03
CA SER A 611 45.50 24.11 -20.05
C SER A 611 46.49 22.95 -20.22
N GLY A 612 46.03 21.70 -20.33
CA GLY A 612 46.88 20.51 -20.45
C GLY A 612 47.70 20.18 -19.19
N GLU A 613 47.27 20.67 -18.03
CA GLU A 613 47.96 20.47 -16.75
C GLU A 613 47.47 19.20 -16.01
N PRO A 614 48.32 18.55 -15.17
CA PRO A 614 47.92 17.35 -14.44
C PRO A 614 46.78 17.61 -13.44
N THR A 615 45.89 16.65 -13.28
CA THR A 615 44.78 16.64 -12.30
C THR A 615 44.93 15.55 -11.22
N ASP A 616 46.08 14.87 -11.17
CA ASP A 616 46.37 13.71 -10.32
C ASP A 616 46.75 14.06 -8.86
N GLY A 617 46.80 15.35 -8.55
CA GLY A 617 46.94 15.93 -7.22
C GLY A 617 45.61 16.03 -6.46
N ALA A 618 45.48 17.06 -5.61
CA ALA A 618 44.26 17.33 -4.84
C ALA A 618 43.76 18.76 -5.04
N PHE A 619 42.45 18.94 -5.07
CA PHE A 619 41.80 20.24 -5.07
C PHE A 619 41.44 20.59 -3.62
N ARG A 620 42.19 21.53 -3.03
CA ARG A 620 41.97 22.03 -1.68
C ARG A 620 40.90 23.10 -1.68
N ILE A 621 39.90 22.91 -0.84
CA ILE A 621 38.84 23.86 -0.56
C ILE A 621 39.18 24.56 0.75
N SER A 622 39.21 25.89 0.75
CA SER A 622 39.36 26.72 1.94
C SER A 622 38.39 27.89 1.90
N THR A 623 38.31 28.66 2.98
CA THR A 623 37.71 30.00 2.95
C THR A 623 38.58 30.94 2.11
N ASN A 624 38.01 32.01 1.57
CA ASN A 624 38.74 33.09 0.90
C ASN A 624 39.37 34.12 1.87
N GLY A 625 39.41 33.82 3.17
CA GLY A 625 39.93 34.72 4.20
C GLY A 625 39.00 35.88 4.57
N GLN A 626 37.74 35.87 4.10
CA GLN A 626 36.75 36.92 4.37
C GLN A 626 35.60 36.44 5.26
N ALA A 627 35.67 35.25 5.85
CA ALA A 627 34.66 34.79 6.80
C ALA A 627 34.62 35.72 8.03
N SER A 628 33.46 35.86 8.67
CA SER A 628 33.28 36.79 9.80
C SER A 628 34.20 36.52 10.98
N PHE A 629 34.61 35.27 11.17
CA PHE A 629 35.58 34.84 12.18
C PHE A 629 37.05 34.96 11.74
N GLU A 630 37.32 35.35 10.49
CA GLU A 630 38.68 35.55 9.94
C GLU A 630 38.98 37.04 9.73
N ASN A 631 38.00 37.83 9.26
CA ASN A 631 38.18 39.24 8.94
C ASN A 631 36.87 40.03 9.11
N SER A 632 36.96 41.24 9.66
CA SER A 632 35.82 42.13 9.93
C SER A 632 35.46 43.06 8.76
N LYS A 633 36.11 42.91 7.59
CA LYS A 633 35.87 43.78 6.42
C LYS A 633 34.60 43.39 5.63
N LEU A 634 33.96 44.38 5.00
CA LEU A 634 32.67 44.31 4.27
C LEU A 634 32.67 43.47 2.96
N THR A 635 33.73 42.72 2.68
CA THR A 635 33.85 41.85 1.49
C THR A 635 33.02 40.57 1.64
N ARG A 636 32.54 40.01 0.52
CA ARG A 636 31.65 38.83 0.56
C ARG A 636 32.44 37.56 0.95
N PRO A 637 32.07 36.86 2.03
CA PRO A 637 32.61 35.54 2.37
C PRO A 637 32.30 34.54 1.26
N ASP A 638 33.31 33.80 0.82
CA ASP A 638 33.20 32.75 -0.19
C ASP A 638 34.31 31.70 -0.01
N ILE A 639 34.26 30.64 -0.80
CA ILE A 639 35.32 29.63 -0.82
C ILE A 639 36.47 30.02 -1.76
N LEU A 640 37.58 29.31 -1.62
CA LEU A 640 38.70 29.32 -2.56
C LEU A 640 39.08 27.87 -2.86
N VAL A 641 39.24 27.55 -4.14
CA VAL A 641 39.72 26.23 -4.60
C VAL A 641 41.14 26.39 -5.14
N THR A 642 42.08 25.61 -4.61
CA THR A 642 43.48 25.60 -5.03
C THR A 642 43.93 24.19 -5.39
N TYR A 643 44.74 24.03 -6.43
CA TYR A 643 45.30 22.73 -6.79
C TYR A 643 46.63 22.48 -6.07
N ILE A 644 46.79 21.26 -5.56
CA ILE A 644 47.98 20.78 -4.88
C ILE A 644 48.58 19.64 -5.70
N PRO A 645 49.76 19.83 -6.31
CA PRO A 645 50.45 18.77 -7.04
C PRO A 645 50.75 17.55 -6.16
N LYS A 646 50.84 16.38 -6.78
CA LYS A 646 51.11 15.08 -6.13
C LYS A 646 52.54 14.92 -5.52
N ASN A 647 53.24 16.00 -5.19
CA ASN A 647 54.65 15.95 -4.82
C ASN A 647 54.92 15.24 -3.47
N GLY A 648 55.17 13.93 -3.49
CA GLY A 648 56.27 13.22 -2.81
C GLY A 648 56.49 13.32 -1.29
N LYS A 649 55.68 14.00 -0.48
CA LYS A 649 55.80 13.95 0.99
C LYS A 649 54.49 13.53 1.63
N ALA A 650 54.55 12.44 2.41
CA ALA A 650 53.44 11.74 3.05
C ALA A 650 52.82 12.49 4.25
N GLY A 651 52.74 13.83 4.21
CA GLY A 651 52.22 14.65 5.31
C GLY A 651 51.24 15.77 4.93
N ASP A 652 51.02 16.03 3.63
CA ASP A 652 50.15 17.13 3.16
C ASP A 652 48.74 16.68 2.73
N PHE A 653 48.43 15.38 2.85
CA PHE A 653 47.24 14.76 2.23
C PHE A 653 46.15 14.26 3.19
N ASP A 654 46.36 14.28 4.51
CA ASP A 654 45.36 13.82 5.50
C ASP A 654 44.51 14.96 6.09
#